data_AF-A0A1F5YV42-F1
#
_entry.id   AF-A0A1F5YV42-F1
#
_cell.length_a   1.000
_cell.length_b   1.000
_cell.length_c   1.000
_cell.angle_alpha   90.00
_cell.angle_beta   90.00
_cell.angle_gamma   90.00
#
_symmetry.space_group_name_H-M   'P 1'
#
loop_
_entity.id
_entity.type
_entity.pdbx_description
1 polymer ?
#
loop_
_entity_poly.entity_id
_entity_poly.type
_entity_poly.pdbx_seq_one_letter_code
_entity_poly.pdbx_strand_id
1 'polypeptide(L)'
;MGCPNKSILKIPFFVWLVLSGFSSLQAAPSRDWTSRQAAEEFIKTADTALAPVYSCLADYLVARYGLTVSDGVGIDLGGGPGHLVVELARRSPRMRWINADINPHFFPFFQHLADSAGVADRVEAARADAGALPFPNNFADLVVSRGSYQFWSDKQKAFAEILRVLKPGARAFIGRGFPPNLPVETALKVRAAQDGGPAYNPDSAELELRGIMKRLGVENFSAIRPSPEGVDRLNYGVWIEFSKMESETGSIFEGKRAYTMDTLVFQAGPPRDPLAEPRTEPVGLETAASTVGAAEIRRQGAATLIEALEYVPGAWVENRGRKVKQFFSVRGQRYPYPDYALDGAWQREFHEMPYFFPAEDIERLEVMRSSSALLTGLSGMSGVVDIRLRRYDLGETSAVAEYGSFGTYRLNISHGNRVSNLGYTLSLGVPRSAGPEGRHAGEGMTHLRGSLYWTPGRNWSVTAHLFYLDGHQQLAQARPPAASRYQNALEEYDPYRASLLTVKTLYTRSDRTTTEFVLNLAERDHTFNTETSTPHQSNSERDYEWSANLTQAVALSADNVLRFGGLYNHWVAPNGKRFYVGRRTDLETWSAVAVDQHSFGRLTLDAGLRWAWTYINEYGAFNIDGTASGFAGVEPVRDQWEPSIFTSNLGASYTLNDWISLNFNLSRGSLKPRSGELDVKFNKPLEEKRTKLDLGLAVAGPGQANFKVNGFFVWQADAIVLSGQTENVNGREIELYLNRNQDQAGLEIEARSAVIAGKFQLFGNLVAMRSRAVSSGEMKENEELPNFIGGAGIYCSAGKADGTLLWKHVSSYESIRFAAGNQAQPLGDFHTLGLTAGYTFGRRPVLRIYFEANNIGDDRYSTVVGYPDYGRRFTFGVRTTFN
;
A
#
# COMPACT_ATOMS: atom_id res chain seq x y z
N MET A 1 -28.77 -9.77 -51.42
CA MET A 1 -27.52 -9.02 -51.70
C MET A 1 -27.89 -7.54 -51.86
N GLY A 2 -27.15 -6.63 -51.23
CA GLY A 2 -27.19 -5.19 -51.51
C GLY A 2 -27.75 -4.29 -50.40
N CYS A 3 -26.90 -3.90 -49.44
CA CYS A 3 -27.14 -2.82 -48.47
C CYS A 3 -27.19 -1.44 -49.13
N PRO A 4 -27.85 -0.48 -48.45
CA PRO A 4 -27.30 0.87 -48.33
C PRO A 4 -27.28 1.43 -46.90
N ASN A 5 -26.49 2.51 -46.79
CA ASN A 5 -26.45 3.59 -45.80
C ASN A 5 -25.57 3.48 -44.53
N LYS A 6 -24.50 4.29 -44.57
CA LYS A 6 -23.66 4.77 -43.47
C LYS A 6 -24.22 6.09 -42.94
N SER A 7 -24.35 6.21 -41.62
CA SER A 7 -24.37 7.49 -40.91
C SER A 7 -23.19 7.52 -39.93
N ILE A 8 -22.44 8.62 -40.00
CA ILE A 8 -21.17 8.87 -39.30
C ILE A 8 -21.47 9.50 -37.95
N LEU A 9 -20.97 8.90 -36.86
CA LEU A 9 -20.90 9.49 -35.53
C LEU A 9 -19.59 10.29 -35.41
N LYS A 10 -19.72 11.58 -35.07
CA LYS A 10 -18.61 12.51 -34.84
C LYS A 10 -17.91 12.19 -33.50
N ILE A 11 -16.60 11.95 -33.53
CA ILE A 11 -15.70 11.93 -32.36
C ILE A 11 -14.80 13.19 -32.47
N PRO A 12 -14.58 13.95 -31.38
CA PRO A 12 -13.95 15.27 -31.46
C PRO A 12 -12.43 15.25 -31.65
N PHE A 13 -11.96 16.39 -32.15
CA PHE A 13 -10.73 16.73 -32.85
C PHE A 13 -9.48 16.88 -31.94
N PHE A 14 -9.20 15.95 -31.03
CA PHE A 14 -8.08 16.09 -30.07
C PHE A 14 -6.95 15.04 -30.16
N VAL A 15 -6.95 14.18 -31.18
CA VAL A 15 -6.01 13.03 -31.27
C VAL A 15 -5.02 13.15 -32.45
N TRP A 16 -5.04 14.21 -33.24
CA TRP A 16 -4.21 14.30 -34.46
C TRP A 16 -3.04 15.31 -34.42
N LEU A 17 -2.78 15.98 -33.30
CA LEU A 17 -1.69 16.98 -33.21
C LEU A 17 -0.45 16.53 -32.39
N VAL A 18 -0.33 15.24 -32.04
CA VAL A 18 0.80 14.72 -31.22
C VAL A 18 1.71 13.75 -32.00
N LEU A 19 1.41 13.42 -33.27
CA LEU A 19 2.09 12.34 -34.00
C LEU A 19 2.90 12.73 -35.24
N SER A 20 3.21 14.02 -35.47
CA SER A 20 4.00 14.46 -36.64
C SER A 20 5.17 15.38 -36.31
N GLY A 21 5.76 15.23 -35.12
CA GLY A 21 6.78 16.15 -34.62
C GLY A 21 8.11 15.54 -34.19
N PHE A 22 8.51 14.32 -34.59
CA PHE A 22 9.87 13.84 -34.30
C PHE A 22 10.41 12.93 -35.39
N SER A 23 11.27 13.50 -36.24
CA SER A 23 12.22 12.75 -37.05
C SER A 23 13.52 13.53 -37.10
N SER A 24 14.61 12.79 -36.95
CA SER A 24 16.03 13.20 -36.95
C SER A 24 16.60 13.74 -35.63
N LEU A 25 17.32 12.86 -34.93
CA LEU A 25 18.63 13.11 -34.31
C LEU A 25 19.19 11.74 -33.87
N GLN A 26 19.88 11.05 -34.77
CA GLN A 26 20.75 9.93 -34.40
C GLN A 26 22.00 10.53 -33.73
N ALA A 27 22.13 10.32 -32.41
CA ALA A 27 23.37 10.56 -31.70
C ALA A 27 24.29 9.33 -31.83
N ALA A 28 25.59 9.56 -32.06
CA ALA A 28 26.62 8.54 -32.12
C ALA A 28 26.70 7.69 -30.83
N PRO A 29 27.16 6.43 -30.88
CA PRO A 29 27.12 5.51 -29.74
C PRO A 29 27.97 6.03 -28.57
N SER A 30 27.36 6.22 -27.40
CA SER A 30 28.05 6.59 -26.17
C SER A 30 28.78 5.37 -25.58
N ARG A 31 30.02 5.58 -25.11
CA ARG A 31 30.82 4.59 -24.37
C ARG A 31 30.02 4.06 -23.17
N ASP A 32 29.98 2.73 -22.99
CA ASP A 32 29.30 2.10 -21.85
C ASP A 32 30.15 2.19 -20.57
N TRP A 33 29.80 3.14 -19.72
CA TRP A 33 30.45 3.39 -18.43
C TRP A 33 30.06 2.39 -17.34
N THR A 34 29.12 1.47 -17.59
CA THR A 34 28.70 0.45 -16.63
C THR A 34 29.50 -0.86 -16.75
N SER A 35 30.33 -0.99 -17.80
CA SER A 35 31.14 -2.18 -18.04
C SER A 35 32.30 -2.36 -17.05
N ARG A 36 32.70 -3.62 -16.83
CA ARG A 36 33.86 -3.98 -16.00
C ARG A 36 35.16 -3.38 -16.54
N GLN A 37 35.35 -3.41 -17.86
CA GLN A 37 36.55 -2.86 -18.51
C GLN A 37 36.67 -1.34 -18.25
N ALA A 38 35.56 -0.59 -18.35
CA ALA A 38 35.57 0.83 -18.03
C ALA A 38 35.95 1.09 -16.57
N ALA A 39 35.51 0.23 -15.63
CA ALA A 39 35.91 0.32 -14.23
C ALA A 39 37.41 0.07 -14.04
N GLU A 40 37.97 -0.98 -14.63
CA GLU A 40 39.39 -1.34 -14.50
C GLU A 40 40.33 -0.28 -15.08
N GLU A 41 39.99 0.30 -16.24
CA GLU A 41 40.74 1.41 -16.84
C GLU A 41 40.71 2.67 -15.96
N PHE A 42 39.54 2.97 -15.38
CA PHE A 42 39.39 4.14 -14.53
C PHE A 42 40.06 3.98 -13.16
N ILE A 43 40.07 2.77 -12.57
CA ILE A 43 40.81 2.46 -11.33
C ILE A 43 42.29 2.83 -11.50
N LYS A 44 42.94 2.40 -12.59
CA LYS A 44 44.36 2.72 -12.87
C LYS A 44 44.60 4.22 -12.96
N THR A 45 43.68 4.95 -13.59
CA THR A 45 43.79 6.41 -13.74
C THR A 45 43.59 7.14 -12.41
N ALA A 46 42.66 6.67 -11.59
CA ALA A 46 42.37 7.24 -10.28
C ALA A 46 43.53 7.05 -9.29
N ASP A 47 44.16 5.88 -9.31
CA ASP A 47 45.27 5.49 -8.41
C ASP A 47 46.62 6.15 -8.78
N THR A 48 46.75 6.66 -10.02
CA THR A 48 48.00 7.27 -10.52
C THR A 48 47.85 8.77 -10.75
N ALA A 49 47.32 9.17 -11.92
CA ALA A 49 47.34 10.54 -12.40
C ALA A 49 46.42 11.49 -11.61
N LEU A 50 45.39 10.97 -10.93
CA LEU A 50 44.42 11.77 -10.18
C LEU A 50 44.59 11.71 -8.66
N ALA A 51 45.45 10.84 -8.13
CA ALA A 51 45.63 10.65 -6.69
C ALA A 51 45.85 11.96 -5.89
N PRO A 52 46.72 12.90 -6.33
CA PRO A 52 46.92 14.17 -5.62
C PRO A 52 45.68 15.07 -5.58
N VAL A 53 44.77 14.92 -6.55
CA VAL A 53 43.56 15.74 -6.68
C VAL A 53 42.54 15.38 -5.60
N TYR A 54 42.40 14.09 -5.27
CA TYR A 54 41.41 13.62 -4.29
C TYR A 54 41.73 14.08 -2.87
N SER A 55 43.00 14.00 -2.44
CA SER A 55 43.43 14.51 -1.13
C SER A 55 43.19 16.01 -1.01
N CYS A 56 43.63 16.82 -1.99
CA CYS A 56 43.42 18.27 -1.93
C CYS A 56 41.94 18.64 -1.93
N LEU A 57 41.11 17.92 -2.70
CA LEU A 57 39.66 18.17 -2.72
C LEU A 57 39.03 17.80 -1.38
N ALA A 58 39.40 16.68 -0.77
CA ALA A 58 38.94 16.32 0.56
C ALA A 58 39.35 17.36 1.60
N ASP A 59 40.60 17.82 1.59
CA ASP A 59 41.09 18.90 2.48
C ASP A 59 40.27 20.19 2.30
N TYR A 60 40.00 20.57 1.05
CA TYR A 60 39.19 21.74 0.73
C TYR A 60 37.77 21.63 1.26
N LEU A 61 37.11 20.49 1.04
CA LEU A 61 35.73 20.25 1.47
C LEU A 61 35.62 20.17 2.99
N VAL A 62 36.58 19.51 3.65
CA VAL A 62 36.63 19.41 5.13
C VAL A 62 36.81 20.78 5.75
N ALA A 63 37.72 21.61 5.23
CA ALA A 63 37.90 22.98 5.71
C ALA A 63 36.68 23.86 5.41
N ARG A 64 36.12 23.77 4.19
CA ARG A 64 34.98 24.58 3.75
C ARG A 64 33.70 24.31 4.55
N TYR A 65 33.45 23.05 4.90
CA TYR A 65 32.22 22.64 5.58
C TYR A 65 32.41 22.27 7.06
N GLY A 66 33.61 22.46 7.62
CA GLY A 66 33.88 22.20 9.04
C GLY A 66 33.78 20.73 9.45
N LEU A 67 34.04 19.79 8.52
CA LEU A 67 33.72 18.37 8.69
C LEU A 67 34.55 17.64 9.75
N THR A 68 35.57 18.27 10.31
CA THR A 68 36.33 17.73 11.47
C THR A 68 35.45 17.60 12.71
N VAL A 69 34.42 18.45 12.81
CA VAL A 69 33.50 18.50 13.95
C VAL A 69 32.02 18.28 13.58
N SER A 70 31.73 18.00 12.31
CA SER A 70 30.37 17.66 11.86
C SER A 70 30.11 16.16 12.02
N ASP A 71 28.89 15.80 12.38
CA ASP A 71 28.34 14.45 12.29
C ASP A 71 27.27 14.36 11.20
N GLY A 72 26.88 13.14 10.82
CA GLY A 72 25.86 12.90 9.81
C GLY A 72 26.34 12.07 8.62
N VAL A 73 25.65 12.21 7.49
CA VAL A 73 25.82 11.39 6.29
C VAL A 73 26.27 12.23 5.11
N GLY A 74 27.41 11.86 4.53
CA GLY A 74 27.93 12.40 3.27
C GLY A 74 27.76 11.41 2.12
N ILE A 75 27.45 11.90 0.92
CA ILE A 75 27.37 11.08 -0.31
C ILE A 75 28.41 11.58 -1.30
N ASP A 76 29.26 10.68 -1.78
CA ASP A 76 30.10 10.89 -2.97
C ASP A 76 29.40 10.26 -4.19
N LEU A 77 28.76 11.10 -5.00
CA LEU A 77 27.94 10.69 -6.13
C LEU A 77 28.76 10.59 -7.42
N GLY A 78 28.75 9.41 -8.02
CA GLY A 78 29.72 9.02 -9.05
C GLY A 78 31.13 8.89 -8.48
N GLY A 79 31.26 8.40 -7.23
CA GLY A 79 32.53 8.32 -6.52
C GLY A 79 33.50 7.27 -7.08
N GLY A 80 33.05 6.45 -8.04
CA GLY A 80 33.88 5.50 -8.77
C GLY A 80 34.65 4.56 -7.82
N PRO A 81 35.98 4.42 -7.98
CA PRO A 81 36.80 3.56 -7.13
C PRO A 81 36.87 3.98 -5.65
N GLY A 82 36.29 5.13 -5.28
CA GLY A 82 36.14 5.54 -3.87
C GLY A 82 37.34 6.28 -3.25
N HIS A 83 38.24 6.84 -4.06
CA HIS A 83 39.40 7.60 -3.54
C HIS A 83 38.96 8.85 -2.76
N LEU A 84 38.00 9.61 -3.28
CA LEU A 84 37.54 10.84 -2.62
C LEU A 84 36.81 10.53 -1.31
N VAL A 85 35.87 9.59 -1.33
CA VAL A 85 35.10 9.20 -0.14
C VAL A 85 35.98 8.65 0.99
N VAL A 86 37.05 7.90 0.67
CA VAL A 86 38.02 7.41 1.68
C VAL A 86 38.83 8.56 2.26
N GLU A 87 39.32 9.50 1.44
CA GLU A 87 40.05 10.69 1.92
C GLU A 87 39.17 11.59 2.80
N LEU A 88 37.88 11.73 2.47
CA LEU A 88 36.89 12.43 3.28
C LEU A 88 36.68 11.71 4.61
N ALA A 89 36.43 10.40 4.60
CA ALA A 89 36.23 9.62 5.82
C ALA A 89 37.44 9.67 6.77
N ARG A 90 38.68 9.72 6.26
CA ARG A 90 39.89 9.90 7.09
C ARG A 90 39.91 11.24 7.85
N ARG A 91 39.34 12.29 7.27
CA ARG A 91 39.41 13.68 7.77
C ARG A 91 38.15 14.16 8.50
N SER A 92 37.05 13.41 8.37
CA SER A 92 35.80 13.65 9.08
C SER A 92 35.45 12.45 9.96
N PRO A 93 36.04 12.33 11.16
CA PRO A 93 35.93 11.11 11.98
C PRO A 93 34.51 10.82 12.47
N ARG A 94 33.63 11.83 12.48
CA ARG A 94 32.23 11.73 12.94
C ARG A 94 31.20 11.58 11.82
N MET A 95 31.62 11.69 10.56
CA MET A 95 30.74 11.49 9.40
C MET A 95 30.76 10.02 8.97
N ARG A 96 29.60 9.56 8.49
CA ARG A 96 29.47 8.34 7.68
C ARG A 96 29.37 8.73 6.22
N TRP A 97 30.03 7.98 5.35
CA TRP A 97 30.07 8.29 3.92
C TRP A 97 29.53 7.17 3.06
N ILE A 98 28.86 7.54 1.96
CA ILE A 98 28.36 6.60 0.97
C ILE A 98 29.03 6.87 -0.37
N ASN A 99 29.72 5.87 -0.91
CA ASN A 99 30.19 5.82 -2.29
C ASN A 99 29.03 5.40 -3.19
N ALA A 100 28.39 6.34 -3.87
CA ALA A 100 27.24 6.08 -4.72
C ALA A 100 27.66 6.09 -6.19
N ASP A 101 27.63 4.94 -6.89
CA ASP A 101 28.04 4.87 -8.29
C ASP A 101 27.12 3.94 -9.11
N ILE A 102 26.97 4.22 -10.41
CA ILE A 102 26.14 3.41 -11.31
C ILE A 102 26.83 2.09 -11.68
N ASN A 103 28.17 2.07 -11.66
CA ASN A 103 28.98 0.90 -12.00
C ASN A 103 29.42 0.13 -10.74
N PRO A 104 28.80 -1.02 -10.44
CA PRO A 104 29.10 -1.78 -9.23
C PRO A 104 30.48 -2.43 -9.23
N HIS A 105 31.18 -2.48 -10.39
CA HIS A 105 32.51 -3.09 -10.48
C HIS A 105 33.61 -2.29 -9.75
N PHE A 106 33.32 -1.06 -9.32
CA PHE A 106 34.22 -0.29 -8.45
C PHE A 106 34.21 -0.76 -6.99
N PHE A 107 33.11 -1.34 -6.51
CA PHE A 107 32.90 -1.59 -5.08
C PHE A 107 33.89 -2.58 -4.43
N PRO A 108 34.34 -3.66 -5.11
CA PRO A 108 35.38 -4.52 -4.54
C PRO A 108 36.71 -3.79 -4.30
N PHE A 109 37.13 -2.94 -5.25
CA PHE A 109 38.34 -2.12 -5.09
C PHE A 109 38.17 -1.07 -3.99
N PHE A 110 37.03 -0.40 -3.98
CA PHE A 110 36.68 0.56 -2.93
C PHE A 110 36.73 -0.05 -1.53
N GLN A 111 36.17 -1.25 -1.35
CA GLN A 111 36.21 -1.93 -0.05
C GLN A 111 37.65 -2.18 0.40
N HIS A 112 38.50 -2.69 -0.50
CA HIS A 112 39.92 -2.89 -0.20
C HIS A 112 40.65 -1.59 0.15
N LEU A 113 40.34 -0.50 -0.55
CA LEU A 113 40.88 0.83 -0.29
C LEU A 113 40.44 1.35 1.09
N ALA A 114 39.17 1.16 1.45
CA ALA A 114 38.61 1.56 2.74
C ALA A 114 39.19 0.75 3.92
N ASP A 115 39.38 -0.56 3.73
CA ASP A 115 40.01 -1.45 4.72
C ASP A 115 41.45 -1.04 4.97
N SER A 116 42.23 -0.85 3.89
CA SER A 116 43.62 -0.40 3.96
C SER A 116 43.77 1.00 4.57
N ALA A 117 42.71 1.81 4.49
CA ALA A 117 42.64 3.14 5.07
C ALA A 117 42.16 3.17 6.52
N GLY A 118 41.68 2.06 7.08
CA GLY A 118 41.14 1.99 8.44
C GLY A 118 39.82 2.76 8.61
N VAL A 119 39.00 2.85 7.56
CA VAL A 119 37.73 3.61 7.58
C VAL A 119 36.51 2.79 7.15
N ALA A 120 36.67 1.48 6.98
CA ALA A 120 35.65 0.57 6.47
C ALA A 120 34.36 0.52 7.32
N ASP A 121 34.43 0.85 8.59
CA ASP A 121 33.30 0.95 9.53
C ASP A 121 32.43 2.20 9.32
N ARG A 122 32.92 3.17 8.53
CA ARG A 122 32.28 4.48 8.32
C ARG A 122 32.00 4.78 6.86
N VAL A 123 32.28 3.86 5.95
CA VAL A 123 32.01 4.03 4.52
C VAL A 123 31.20 2.87 3.96
N GLU A 124 30.26 3.16 3.08
CA GLU A 124 29.37 2.17 2.46
C GLU A 124 29.32 2.36 0.94
N ALA A 125 29.08 1.28 0.19
CA ALA A 125 28.85 1.35 -1.25
C ALA A 125 27.36 1.25 -1.57
N ALA A 126 26.88 2.07 -2.51
CA ALA A 126 25.51 2.02 -3.00
C ALA A 126 25.51 2.09 -4.53
N ARG A 127 24.85 1.12 -5.18
CA ARG A 127 24.57 1.24 -6.62
C ARG A 127 23.50 2.30 -6.82
N ALA A 128 23.82 3.39 -7.52
CA ALA A 128 22.90 4.51 -7.67
C ALA A 128 22.94 5.10 -9.08
N ASP A 129 21.76 5.32 -9.67
CA ASP A 129 21.59 6.25 -10.78
C ASP A 129 21.40 7.65 -10.20
N ALA A 130 22.19 8.63 -10.65
CA ALA A 130 22.08 10.02 -10.21
C ALA A 130 20.69 10.60 -10.45
N GLY A 131 19.96 10.15 -11.49
CA GLY A 131 18.60 10.55 -11.80
C GLY A 131 17.51 9.81 -11.01
N ALA A 132 17.86 8.85 -10.15
CA ALA A 132 16.93 8.11 -9.29
C ALA A 132 17.68 7.57 -8.06
N LEU A 133 18.02 8.46 -7.12
CA LEU A 133 18.87 8.10 -5.98
C LEU A 133 18.11 7.18 -5.01
N PRO A 134 18.71 6.04 -4.58
CA PRO A 134 18.06 5.06 -3.70
C PRO A 134 18.04 5.50 -2.22
N PHE A 135 17.94 6.81 -1.97
CA PHE A 135 17.94 7.40 -0.64
C PHE A 135 16.62 8.14 -0.39
N PRO A 136 16.11 8.16 0.85
CA PRO A 136 14.90 8.91 1.18
C PRO A 136 15.12 10.43 1.06
N ASN A 137 14.05 11.20 1.12
CA ASN A 137 14.14 12.66 1.13
C ASN A 137 14.86 13.14 2.40
N ASN A 138 15.60 14.25 2.32
CA ASN A 138 16.28 14.87 3.47
C ASN A 138 17.20 13.90 4.24
N PHE A 139 17.95 13.10 3.49
CA PHE A 139 18.82 12.06 4.01
C PHE A 139 20.26 12.54 4.27
N ALA A 140 20.85 13.27 3.32
CA ALA A 140 22.27 13.63 3.34
C ALA A 140 22.53 15.03 3.89
N ASP A 141 23.56 15.15 4.72
CA ASP A 141 24.10 16.40 5.27
C ASP A 141 25.07 17.08 4.27
N LEU A 142 25.64 16.30 3.35
CA LEU A 142 26.50 16.79 2.28
C LEU A 142 26.45 15.84 1.08
N VAL A 143 26.31 16.38 -0.14
CA VAL A 143 26.49 15.62 -1.38
C VAL A 143 27.65 16.22 -2.17
N VAL A 144 28.63 15.39 -2.53
CA VAL A 144 29.77 15.81 -3.36
C VAL A 144 29.80 14.97 -4.62
N SER A 145 30.30 15.55 -5.71
CA SER A 145 30.55 14.78 -6.94
C SER A 145 31.66 15.42 -7.74
N ARG A 146 32.69 14.63 -8.05
CA ARG A 146 33.85 15.08 -8.81
C ARG A 146 33.95 14.36 -10.14
N GLY A 147 33.60 15.07 -11.20
CA GLY A 147 33.81 14.63 -12.58
C GLY A 147 32.90 13.49 -13.00
N SER A 148 31.69 13.39 -12.44
CA SER A 148 30.67 12.43 -12.89
C SER A 148 29.51 13.10 -13.63
N TYR A 149 29.15 14.34 -13.28
CA TYR A 149 27.90 14.96 -13.76
C TYR A 149 27.77 15.11 -15.28
N GLN A 150 28.88 15.18 -16.01
CA GLN A 150 28.84 15.23 -17.47
C GLN A 150 28.39 13.92 -18.12
N PHE A 151 28.36 12.81 -17.37
CA PHE A 151 27.92 11.49 -17.83
C PHE A 151 26.46 11.18 -17.47
N TRP A 152 25.78 12.05 -16.71
CA TRP A 152 24.37 11.84 -16.35
C TRP A 152 23.48 12.09 -17.56
N SER A 153 22.60 11.13 -17.86
CA SER A 153 21.68 11.16 -19.00
C SER A 153 20.71 12.33 -18.94
N ASP A 154 20.11 12.56 -17.75
CA ASP A 154 19.30 13.73 -17.44
C ASP A 154 19.90 14.47 -16.23
N LYS A 155 20.72 15.48 -16.52
CA LYS A 155 21.34 16.32 -15.49
C LYS A 155 20.28 17.04 -14.66
N GLN A 156 19.20 17.54 -15.26
CA GLN A 156 18.21 18.30 -14.51
C GLN A 156 17.49 17.40 -13.49
N LYS A 157 17.14 16.17 -13.88
CA LYS A 157 16.61 15.16 -12.96
C LYS A 157 17.63 14.78 -11.88
N ALA A 158 18.90 14.60 -12.25
CA ALA A 158 19.94 14.30 -11.28
C ALA A 158 20.15 15.40 -10.23
N PHE A 159 20.22 16.66 -10.65
CA PHE A 159 20.28 17.80 -9.72
C PHE A 159 19.00 17.93 -8.88
N ALA A 160 17.82 17.59 -9.41
CA ALA A 160 16.58 17.53 -8.64
C ALA A 160 16.61 16.41 -7.57
N GLU A 161 17.15 15.24 -7.90
CA GLU A 161 17.35 14.14 -6.95
C GLU A 161 18.35 14.52 -5.87
N ILE A 162 19.46 15.20 -6.21
CA ILE A 162 20.41 15.72 -5.22
C ILE A 162 19.70 16.69 -4.26
N LEU A 163 18.87 17.62 -4.77
CA LEU A 163 18.06 18.51 -3.92
C LEU A 163 17.05 17.75 -3.06
N ARG A 164 16.47 16.66 -3.58
CA ARG A 164 15.52 15.82 -2.85
C ARG A 164 16.19 15.14 -1.65
N VAL A 165 17.37 14.55 -1.86
CA VAL A 165 18.10 13.81 -0.82
C VAL A 165 18.85 14.71 0.16
N LEU A 166 19.22 15.93 -0.22
CA LEU A 166 19.80 16.89 0.72
C LEU A 166 18.79 17.24 1.83
N LYS A 167 19.27 17.29 3.07
CA LYS A 167 18.54 17.93 4.19
C LYS A 167 18.36 19.43 3.93
N PRO A 168 17.33 20.08 4.50
CA PRO A 168 17.24 21.55 4.48
C PRO A 168 18.50 22.17 5.09
N GLY A 169 19.06 23.22 4.48
CA GLY A 169 20.30 23.85 4.92
C GLY A 169 21.59 23.09 4.54
N ALA A 170 21.48 21.78 4.23
CA ALA A 170 22.60 21.00 3.71
C ALA A 170 22.98 21.46 2.29
N ARG A 171 24.24 21.19 1.95
CA ARG A 171 24.87 21.69 0.73
C ARG A 171 25.28 20.56 -0.19
N ALA A 172 25.29 20.83 -1.48
CA ALA A 172 25.94 20.00 -2.48
C ALA A 172 27.10 20.76 -3.12
N PHE A 173 28.18 20.05 -3.41
CA PHE A 173 29.35 20.54 -4.14
C PHE A 173 29.63 19.63 -5.34
N ILE A 174 29.15 20.06 -6.52
CA ILE A 174 29.12 19.23 -7.73
C ILE A 174 29.94 19.91 -8.81
N GLY A 175 30.82 19.18 -9.47
CA GLY A 175 31.57 19.78 -10.56
C GLY A 175 32.61 18.87 -11.17
N ARG A 176 33.53 19.48 -11.91
CA ARG A 176 34.62 18.79 -12.59
C ARG A 176 35.87 19.67 -12.62
N GLY A 177 37.02 19.02 -12.50
CA GLY A 177 38.34 19.67 -12.50
C GLY A 177 39.06 19.54 -11.16
N PHE A 178 39.81 20.56 -10.83
CA PHE A 178 40.66 20.70 -9.65
C PHE A 178 39.98 21.54 -8.57
N PRO A 179 40.21 21.24 -7.28
CA PRO A 179 39.75 22.07 -6.18
C PRO A 179 40.54 23.40 -6.12
N PRO A 180 40.01 24.45 -5.47
CA PRO A 180 40.69 25.74 -5.36
C PRO A 180 42.05 25.71 -4.66
N ASN A 181 42.30 24.75 -3.77
CA ASN A 181 43.54 24.62 -3.02
C ASN A 181 44.60 23.76 -3.72
N LEU A 182 44.37 23.30 -4.96
CA LEU A 182 45.38 22.50 -5.67
C LEU A 182 46.54 23.40 -6.14
N PRO A 183 47.79 23.12 -5.74
CA PRO A 183 48.95 23.91 -6.17
C PRO A 183 49.11 23.94 -7.70
N VAL A 184 49.49 25.11 -8.23
CA VAL A 184 49.66 25.36 -9.68
C VAL A 184 50.61 24.36 -10.33
N GLU A 185 51.72 24.05 -9.67
CA GLU A 185 52.70 23.08 -10.18
C GLU A 185 52.08 21.68 -10.32
N THR A 186 51.29 21.24 -9.34
CA THR A 186 50.57 19.96 -9.39
C THR A 186 49.51 19.97 -10.48
N ALA A 187 48.76 21.06 -10.62
CA ALA A 187 47.76 21.20 -11.68
C ALA A 187 48.38 21.12 -13.08
N LEU A 188 49.53 21.76 -13.30
CA LEU A 188 50.29 21.69 -14.55
C LEU A 188 50.77 20.27 -14.84
N LYS A 189 51.33 19.56 -13.85
CA LYS A 189 51.76 18.16 -13.99
C LYS A 189 50.59 17.24 -14.37
N VAL A 190 49.45 17.37 -13.68
CA VAL A 190 48.25 16.55 -13.97
C VAL A 190 47.67 16.86 -15.35
N ARG A 191 47.69 18.12 -15.80
CA ARG A 191 47.21 18.49 -17.15
C ARG A 191 48.15 18.06 -18.26
N ALA A 192 49.47 18.10 -18.03
CA ALA A 192 50.45 17.60 -18.98
C ALA A 192 50.28 16.09 -19.22
N ALA A 193 49.93 15.32 -18.19
CA ALA A 193 49.63 13.89 -18.30
C ALA A 193 48.28 13.58 -18.98
N GLN A 194 47.45 14.59 -19.27
CA GLN A 194 46.11 14.46 -19.88
C GLN A 194 46.05 14.96 -21.33
N ASP A 195 47.20 15.15 -21.98
CA ASP A 195 47.33 15.52 -23.40
C ASP A 195 46.43 16.72 -23.83
N GLY A 196 46.54 17.83 -23.09
CA GLY A 196 45.77 19.06 -23.35
C GLY A 196 44.55 19.27 -22.45
N GLY A 197 44.22 18.30 -21.60
CA GLY A 197 43.20 18.44 -20.56
C GLY A 197 41.76 18.19 -21.05
N PRO A 198 40.77 18.28 -20.16
CA PRO A 198 39.40 17.88 -20.46
C PRO A 198 38.79 18.78 -21.54
N ALA A 199 38.30 18.16 -22.62
CA ALA A 199 37.65 18.82 -23.75
C ALA A 199 36.28 19.40 -23.39
N TYR A 200 36.27 20.51 -22.65
CA TYR A 200 35.07 21.32 -22.42
C TYR A 200 35.46 22.76 -22.15
N ASN A 201 34.60 23.68 -22.59
CA ASN A 201 34.69 25.08 -22.21
C ASN A 201 34.08 25.25 -20.80
N PRO A 202 34.85 25.69 -19.81
CA PRO A 202 34.33 25.84 -18.45
C PRO A 202 33.29 26.96 -18.30
N ASP A 203 33.35 28.01 -19.12
CA ASP A 203 32.36 29.10 -19.11
C ASP A 203 31.01 28.59 -19.62
N SER A 204 31.02 27.74 -20.65
CA SER A 204 29.82 27.06 -21.13
C SER A 204 29.25 26.09 -20.10
N ALA A 205 30.11 25.36 -19.39
CA ALA A 205 29.69 24.44 -18.33
C ALA A 205 29.17 25.18 -17.09
N GLU A 206 29.75 26.33 -16.73
CA GLU A 206 29.19 27.21 -15.70
C GLU A 206 27.79 27.69 -16.10
N LEU A 207 27.62 28.17 -17.33
CA LEU A 207 26.33 28.63 -17.82
C LEU A 207 25.28 27.51 -17.80
N GLU A 208 25.66 26.27 -18.15
CA GLU A 208 24.79 25.09 -18.04
C GLU A 208 24.35 24.85 -16.60
N LEU A 209 25.30 24.79 -15.67
CA LEU A 209 25.03 24.53 -14.24
C LEU A 209 24.15 25.62 -13.63
N ARG A 210 24.45 26.89 -13.90
CA ARG A 210 23.61 28.02 -13.49
C ARG A 210 22.21 27.94 -14.10
N GLY A 211 22.11 27.51 -15.36
CA GLY A 211 20.84 27.29 -16.05
C GLY A 211 20.00 26.19 -15.40
N ILE A 212 20.62 25.08 -14.99
CA ILE A 212 19.96 24.00 -14.24
C ILE A 212 19.45 24.52 -12.90
N MET A 213 20.27 25.26 -12.13
CA MET A 213 19.85 25.83 -10.85
C MET A 213 18.64 26.75 -11.00
N LYS A 214 18.65 27.64 -12.02
CA LYS A 214 17.53 28.52 -12.32
C LYS A 214 16.25 27.75 -12.68
N ARG A 215 16.35 26.69 -13.50
CA ARG A 215 15.19 25.86 -13.88
C ARG A 215 14.63 25.05 -12.70
N LEU A 216 15.48 24.67 -11.76
CA LEU A 216 15.09 23.98 -10.53
C LEU A 216 14.61 24.93 -9.42
N GLY A 217 14.63 26.25 -9.65
CA GLY A 217 14.21 27.24 -8.65
C GLY A 217 15.14 27.31 -7.43
N VAL A 218 16.41 26.95 -7.59
CA VAL A 218 17.41 27.05 -6.51
C VAL A 218 17.88 28.49 -6.41
N GLU A 219 17.65 29.13 -5.27
CA GLU A 219 18.04 30.52 -5.04
C GLU A 219 19.46 30.62 -4.45
N ASN A 220 19.83 29.72 -3.53
CA ASN A 220 21.15 29.72 -2.90
C ASN A 220 22.13 28.80 -3.65
N PHE A 221 22.75 29.32 -4.71
CA PHE A 221 23.84 28.64 -5.40
C PHE A 221 24.97 29.61 -5.79
N SER A 222 26.17 29.08 -5.86
CA SER A 222 27.37 29.77 -6.31
C SER A 222 28.15 28.90 -7.27
N ALA A 223 28.51 29.43 -8.42
CA ALA A 223 29.48 28.78 -9.29
C ALA A 223 30.88 29.21 -8.87
N ILE A 224 31.79 28.24 -8.76
CA ILE A 224 33.18 28.45 -8.35
C ILE A 224 34.08 28.09 -9.52
N ARG A 225 34.82 29.08 -9.97
CA ARG A 225 35.84 28.98 -11.03
C ARG A 225 37.20 29.26 -10.40
N PRO A 226 37.97 28.22 -10.03
CA PRO A 226 39.29 28.46 -9.48
C PRO A 226 40.18 29.11 -10.54
N SER A 227 40.81 30.23 -10.19
CA SER A 227 41.73 30.97 -11.07
C SER A 227 42.95 31.41 -10.25
N PRO A 228 43.95 30.54 -10.09
CA PRO A 228 45.18 30.90 -9.39
C PRO A 228 45.99 31.92 -10.19
N GLU A 229 46.66 32.82 -9.48
CA GLU A 229 47.51 33.84 -10.08
C GLU A 229 48.63 33.21 -10.94
N GLY A 230 48.87 33.79 -12.12
CA GLY A 230 49.97 33.39 -13.01
C GLY A 230 49.66 32.26 -14.00
N VAL A 231 48.43 31.73 -14.04
CA VAL A 231 48.01 30.65 -14.97
C VAL A 231 46.61 30.83 -15.56
N ASP A 232 46.27 32.04 -16.02
CA ASP A 232 44.92 32.42 -16.49
C ASP A 232 44.37 31.56 -17.65
N ARG A 233 45.23 30.85 -18.39
CA ARG A 233 44.84 29.96 -19.49
C ARG A 233 44.65 28.50 -19.07
N LEU A 234 44.97 28.14 -17.83
CA LEU A 234 44.90 26.77 -17.34
C LEU A 234 43.47 26.46 -16.87
N ASN A 235 42.82 25.48 -17.49
CA ASN A 235 41.49 25.04 -17.08
C ASN A 235 41.56 24.30 -15.73
N TYR A 236 41.34 25.03 -14.65
CA TYR A 236 41.24 24.47 -13.31
C TYR A 236 39.96 23.68 -13.11
N GLY A 237 38.83 24.21 -13.54
CA GLY A 237 37.56 23.49 -13.48
C GLY A 237 36.36 24.40 -13.32
N VAL A 238 35.21 23.76 -13.13
CA VAL A 238 33.98 24.44 -12.76
C VAL A 238 33.27 23.61 -11.71
N TRP A 239 32.80 24.30 -10.67
CA TRP A 239 32.04 23.72 -9.59
C TRP A 239 30.79 24.54 -9.38
N ILE A 240 29.72 23.88 -8.96
CA ILE A 240 28.55 24.53 -8.41
C ILE A 240 28.35 24.04 -6.99
N GLU A 241 28.31 25.01 -6.09
CA GLU A 241 27.81 24.82 -4.75
C GLU A 241 26.38 25.29 -4.73
N PHE A 242 25.49 24.51 -4.14
CA PHE A 242 24.14 24.94 -3.87
C PHE A 242 23.66 24.35 -2.56
N SER A 243 22.79 25.07 -1.87
CA SER A 243 22.10 24.50 -0.72
C SER A 243 20.65 24.22 -1.10
N LYS A 244 20.10 23.21 -0.45
CA LYS A 244 18.65 23.17 -0.33
C LYS A 244 18.28 24.38 0.52
N MET A 245 17.50 25.30 -0.03
CA MET A 245 16.97 26.43 0.74
C MET A 245 16.40 25.87 2.04
N GLU A 246 16.81 26.45 3.16
CA GLU A 246 15.92 26.49 4.29
C GLU A 246 14.68 27.17 3.73
N SER A 247 13.63 26.40 3.48
CA SER A 247 12.39 27.02 3.10
C SER A 247 12.05 28.03 4.20
N GLU A 248 11.29 29.09 3.94
CA GLU A 248 10.68 29.82 5.06
C GLU A 248 9.69 28.91 5.83
N THR A 249 9.45 27.69 5.33
CA THR A 249 8.89 26.53 6.04
C THR A 249 9.94 25.63 6.74
N GLY A 250 11.22 26.05 6.78
CA GLY A 250 12.43 25.24 6.99
C GLY A 250 13.59 25.95 7.71
N SER A 251 13.59 27.28 7.89
CA SER A 251 14.38 28.01 8.95
C SER A 251 13.82 27.77 10.37
N ILE A 252 13.21 26.61 10.45
CA ILE A 252 12.32 26.12 11.44
C ILE A 252 12.77 24.66 11.69
N PHE A 253 13.99 24.22 11.39
CA PHE A 253 14.39 22.84 11.77
C PHE A 253 15.77 22.65 12.40
N GLU A 254 16.60 23.68 12.49
CA GLU A 254 17.48 23.87 13.65
C GLU A 254 17.25 25.27 14.22
N GLY A 255 16.94 25.35 15.50
CA GLY A 255 16.53 26.58 16.19
C GLY A 255 15.04 26.94 16.10
N LYS A 256 14.26 26.44 15.13
CA LYS A 256 12.83 26.72 15.10
C LYS A 256 11.91 25.58 14.58
N ARG A 257 12.09 24.29 14.91
CA ARG A 257 11.18 23.10 14.68
C ARG A 257 9.84 23.29 13.87
N ALA A 258 9.57 22.65 12.72
CA ALA A 258 8.29 22.88 11.99
C ALA A 258 7.16 22.05 12.55
N TYR A 259 5.97 22.59 12.35
CA TYR A 259 4.71 21.91 12.54
C TYR A 259 4.72 20.66 11.65
N THR A 260 4.64 19.48 12.24
CA THR A 260 4.38 18.25 11.50
C THR A 260 2.94 18.31 11.02
N MET A 261 2.69 19.03 9.92
CA MET A 261 1.54 18.75 9.10
C MET A 261 1.79 17.42 8.40
N ASP A 262 0.73 16.65 8.16
CA ASP A 262 0.77 15.56 7.19
C ASP A 262 1.07 16.15 5.82
N THR A 263 2.36 16.40 5.53
CA THR A 263 2.83 16.92 4.25
C THR A 263 2.14 16.16 3.12
N LEU A 264 1.74 16.86 2.06
CA LEU A 264 1.08 16.31 0.86
C LEU A 264 1.97 15.32 0.07
N VAL A 265 2.91 14.66 0.73
CA VAL A 265 3.83 13.66 0.21
C VAL A 265 3.20 12.29 0.46
N PHE A 266 2.60 11.73 -0.58
CA PHE A 266 2.31 10.31 -0.65
C PHE A 266 3.64 9.58 -0.89
N GLN A 267 4.02 8.63 -0.04
CA GLN A 267 5.13 7.75 -0.42
C GLN A 267 4.59 6.80 -1.49
N ALA A 268 5.15 6.86 -2.71
CA ALA A 268 4.99 5.76 -3.63
C ALA A 268 5.47 4.49 -2.91
N GLY A 269 4.70 3.40 -3.00
CA GLY A 269 5.12 2.12 -2.45
C GLY A 269 6.51 1.73 -2.99
N PRO A 270 7.28 0.91 -2.23
CA PRO A 270 8.57 0.45 -2.70
C PRO A 270 8.43 -0.22 -4.09
N PRO A 271 9.48 -0.18 -4.94
CA PRO A 271 9.48 -0.89 -6.22
C PRO A 271 9.12 -2.37 -6.00
N ARG A 272 8.22 -2.91 -6.82
CA ARG A 272 7.84 -4.32 -6.74
C ARG A 272 9.02 -5.20 -7.13
N ASP A 273 9.67 -5.81 -6.15
CA ASP A 273 10.72 -6.79 -6.34
C ASP A 273 10.20 -8.18 -5.89
N PRO A 274 9.81 -9.05 -6.83
CA PRO A 274 9.26 -10.37 -6.50
C PRO A 274 10.30 -11.31 -5.87
N LEU A 275 11.60 -10.98 -5.95
CA LEU A 275 12.66 -11.73 -5.28
C LEU A 275 12.87 -11.23 -3.85
N ALA A 276 12.87 -9.92 -3.61
CA ALA A 276 12.98 -9.38 -2.25
C ALA A 276 11.71 -9.59 -1.42
N GLU A 277 10.54 -9.57 -2.06
CA GLU A 277 9.24 -9.76 -1.45
C GLU A 277 8.47 -10.92 -2.13
N PRO A 278 8.71 -12.18 -1.70
CA PRO A 278 8.20 -13.36 -2.38
C PRO A 278 6.68 -13.42 -2.58
N ARG A 279 5.89 -12.73 -1.75
CA ARG A 279 4.42 -12.70 -1.84
C ARG A 279 3.84 -11.53 -2.65
N THR A 280 4.66 -10.62 -3.15
CA THR A 280 4.16 -9.47 -3.91
C THR A 280 3.48 -9.91 -5.19
N GLU A 281 2.22 -9.54 -5.39
CA GLU A 281 1.44 -9.99 -6.56
C GLU A 281 2.02 -9.46 -7.89
N PRO A 282 1.88 -10.22 -9.00
CA PRO A 282 2.45 -9.85 -10.30
C PRO A 282 2.02 -8.48 -10.82
N VAL A 283 2.87 -7.91 -11.69
CA VAL A 283 2.64 -6.60 -12.32
C VAL A 283 1.43 -6.57 -13.28
N GLY A 284 0.99 -7.72 -13.80
CA GLY A 284 -0.26 -7.81 -14.58
C GLY A 284 -1.51 -7.34 -13.81
N LEU A 285 -1.45 -7.33 -12.46
CA LEU A 285 -2.54 -6.91 -11.58
C LEU A 285 -2.47 -5.45 -11.12
N GLU A 286 -1.53 -4.67 -11.61
CA GLU A 286 -1.27 -3.30 -11.15
C GLU A 286 -2.50 -2.37 -11.21
N THR A 287 -3.31 -2.49 -12.27
CA THR A 287 -4.50 -1.64 -12.47
C THR A 287 -5.70 -2.09 -11.64
N ALA A 288 -5.73 -3.36 -11.22
CA ALA A 288 -6.75 -3.93 -10.33
C ALA A 288 -6.37 -3.82 -8.83
N ALA A 289 -5.19 -3.27 -8.52
CA ALA A 289 -4.71 -3.04 -7.17
C ALA A 289 -4.77 -1.55 -6.78
N SER A 290 -5.17 -1.26 -5.55
CA SER A 290 -4.98 0.06 -4.92
C SER A 290 -4.22 -0.04 -3.62
N THR A 291 -3.58 1.07 -3.28
CA THR A 291 -2.87 1.23 -2.02
C THR A 291 -3.39 2.47 -1.30
N VAL A 292 -3.79 2.30 -0.04
CA VAL A 292 -4.22 3.41 0.82
C VAL A 292 -3.20 3.56 1.93
N GLY A 293 -2.40 4.63 1.91
CA GLY A 293 -1.33 4.85 2.90
C GLY A 293 -1.81 5.60 4.16
N ALA A 294 -1.03 5.54 5.25
CA ALA A 294 -1.37 6.13 6.55
C ALA A 294 -1.76 7.62 6.49
N ALA A 295 -1.06 8.42 5.68
CA ALA A 295 -1.38 9.84 5.50
C ALA A 295 -2.77 10.05 4.87
N GLU A 296 -3.17 9.16 3.96
CA GLU A 296 -4.49 9.20 3.35
C GLU A 296 -5.58 8.72 4.31
N ILE A 297 -5.33 7.63 5.05
CA ILE A 297 -6.21 7.15 6.12
C ILE A 297 -6.51 8.28 7.12
N ARG A 298 -5.47 9.02 7.57
CA ARG A 298 -5.63 10.17 8.46
C ARG A 298 -6.41 11.32 7.82
N ARG A 299 -6.14 11.65 6.55
CA ARG A 299 -6.88 12.71 5.83
C ARG A 299 -8.34 12.38 5.61
N GLN A 300 -8.67 11.09 5.50
CA GLN A 300 -10.05 10.62 5.41
C GLN A 300 -10.80 10.74 6.75
N GLY A 301 -10.10 10.94 7.88
CA GLY A 301 -10.70 10.87 9.21
C GLY A 301 -11.13 9.45 9.59
N ALA A 302 -10.53 8.43 8.97
CA ALA A 302 -10.90 7.04 9.22
C ALA A 302 -10.43 6.61 10.61
N ALA A 303 -11.36 6.06 11.40
CA ALA A 303 -11.09 5.50 12.72
C ALA A 303 -11.01 3.97 12.70
N THR A 304 -11.67 3.33 11.74
CA THR A 304 -11.71 1.87 11.57
C THR A 304 -11.08 1.44 10.25
N LEU A 305 -10.68 0.16 10.14
CA LEU A 305 -10.21 -0.40 8.87
C LEU A 305 -11.27 -0.31 7.76
N ILE A 306 -12.57 -0.45 8.07
CA ILE A 306 -13.62 -0.33 7.05
C ILE A 306 -13.71 1.12 6.53
N GLU A 307 -13.65 2.12 7.40
CA GLU A 307 -13.65 3.52 6.99
C GLU A 307 -12.43 3.87 6.12
N ALA A 308 -11.27 3.27 6.41
CA ALA A 308 -10.05 3.43 5.61
C ALA A 308 -10.16 2.81 4.19
N LEU A 309 -11.13 1.92 3.95
CA LEU A 309 -11.40 1.30 2.66
C LEU A 309 -12.48 2.03 1.84
N GLU A 310 -13.20 2.98 2.44
CA GLU A 310 -14.42 3.60 1.87
C GLU A 310 -14.20 4.26 0.50
N TYR A 311 -13.00 4.80 0.27
CA TYR A 311 -12.63 5.53 -0.95
C TYR A 311 -11.79 4.70 -1.93
N VAL A 312 -11.65 3.40 -1.73
CA VAL A 312 -11.08 2.50 -2.75
C VAL A 312 -12.04 2.42 -3.96
N PRO A 313 -11.54 2.33 -5.21
CA PRO A 313 -12.41 2.18 -6.38
C PRO A 313 -13.41 1.03 -6.23
N GLY A 314 -14.70 1.35 -6.37
CA GLY A 314 -15.79 0.38 -6.28
C GLY A 314 -16.06 -0.15 -4.87
N ALA A 315 -15.43 0.44 -3.84
CA ALA A 315 -15.73 0.14 -2.45
C ALA A 315 -17.22 0.33 -2.16
N TRP A 316 -17.84 -0.73 -1.70
CA TRP A 316 -19.24 -0.74 -1.30
C TRP A 316 -19.36 -1.48 0.03
N VAL A 317 -19.80 -0.73 1.04
CA VAL A 317 -19.87 -1.18 2.43
C VAL A 317 -21.33 -1.42 2.80
N GLU A 318 -21.63 -2.65 3.22
CA GLU A 318 -22.93 -3.02 3.76
C GLU A 318 -22.95 -2.79 5.27
N ASN A 319 -23.74 -1.82 5.72
CA ASN A 319 -23.93 -1.48 7.13
C ASN A 319 -25.11 -2.24 7.71
N ARG A 320 -24.89 -3.04 8.76
CA ARG A 320 -25.90 -3.91 9.35
C ARG A 320 -25.87 -3.80 10.87
N GLY A 321 -27.02 -3.97 11.51
CA GLY A 321 -27.13 -4.24 12.95
C GLY A 321 -27.14 -5.74 13.23
N ARG A 322 -26.14 -6.47 12.73
CA ARG A 322 -26.06 -7.93 12.81
C ARG A 322 -24.66 -8.38 13.25
N LYS A 323 -24.49 -9.69 13.46
CA LYS A 323 -23.25 -10.33 13.95
C LYS A 323 -21.97 -9.77 13.30
N VAL A 324 -21.99 -9.64 11.97
CA VAL A 324 -21.01 -8.81 11.25
C VAL A 324 -21.61 -7.43 11.01
N LYS A 325 -21.03 -6.42 11.65
CA LYS A 325 -21.51 -5.02 11.60
C LYS A 325 -21.39 -4.41 10.22
N GLN A 326 -20.25 -4.63 9.55
CA GLN A 326 -19.98 -4.09 8.22
C GLN A 326 -19.28 -5.11 7.33
N PHE A 327 -19.77 -5.27 6.10
CA PHE A 327 -19.07 -6.02 5.06
C PHE A 327 -18.53 -5.07 4.00
N PHE A 328 -17.26 -5.21 3.68
CA PHE A 328 -16.63 -4.52 2.55
C PHE A 328 -16.69 -5.40 1.30
N SER A 329 -16.97 -4.79 0.16
CA SER A 329 -16.92 -5.45 -1.15
C SER A 329 -16.46 -4.50 -2.24
N VAL A 330 -16.04 -5.07 -3.36
CA VAL A 330 -15.62 -4.35 -4.57
C VAL A 330 -16.22 -5.02 -5.79
N ARG A 331 -16.44 -4.26 -6.87
CA ARG A 331 -17.08 -4.76 -8.11
C ARG A 331 -18.42 -5.45 -7.84
N GLY A 332 -19.18 -5.04 -6.83
CA GLY A 332 -20.45 -5.69 -6.46
C GLY A 332 -20.34 -7.18 -6.05
N GLN A 333 -19.15 -7.68 -5.73
CA GLN A 333 -18.94 -9.07 -5.33
C GLN A 333 -19.18 -9.25 -3.83
N ARG A 334 -20.34 -9.82 -3.49
CA ARG A 334 -20.80 -10.04 -2.10
C ARG A 334 -20.52 -11.44 -1.58
N TYR A 335 -20.60 -12.46 -2.43
CA TYR A 335 -20.40 -13.84 -1.98
C TYR A 335 -19.40 -14.58 -2.89
N PRO A 336 -18.27 -15.04 -2.30
CA PRO A 336 -17.74 -14.62 -1.00
C PRO A 336 -17.36 -13.12 -1.02
N TYR A 337 -17.20 -12.51 0.16
CA TYR A 337 -16.58 -11.19 0.31
C TYR A 337 -15.06 -11.31 0.14
N PRO A 338 -14.32 -10.20 -0.10
CA PRO A 338 -12.86 -10.22 -0.08
C PRO A 338 -12.29 -10.75 1.24
N ASP A 339 -11.20 -11.51 1.15
CA ASP A 339 -10.47 -12.01 2.31
C ASP A 339 -9.57 -10.94 2.91
N TYR A 340 -9.11 -11.18 4.14
CA TYR A 340 -8.17 -10.31 4.84
C TYR A 340 -6.85 -11.04 5.11
N ALA A 341 -5.76 -10.29 5.01
CA ALA A 341 -4.45 -10.70 5.48
C ALA A 341 -3.88 -9.63 6.42
N LEU A 342 -3.15 -10.06 7.45
CA LEU A 342 -2.39 -9.18 8.33
C LEU A 342 -0.90 -9.38 8.05
N ASP A 343 -0.28 -8.40 7.40
CA ASP A 343 1.10 -8.48 6.92
C ASP A 343 1.38 -9.73 6.04
N GLY A 344 0.39 -10.09 5.22
CA GLY A 344 0.39 -11.28 4.36
C GLY A 344 0.07 -12.60 5.08
N ALA A 345 -0.30 -12.57 6.36
CA ALA A 345 -0.88 -13.71 7.07
C ALA A 345 -2.39 -13.77 6.84
N TRP A 346 -2.84 -14.69 5.97
CA TRP A 346 -4.26 -14.92 5.70
C TRP A 346 -5.03 -15.29 6.98
N GLN A 347 -6.23 -14.71 7.12
CA GLN A 347 -7.14 -14.92 8.24
C GLN A 347 -8.44 -15.54 7.73
N ARG A 348 -8.77 -16.78 8.13
CA ARG A 348 -9.97 -17.48 7.63
C ARG A 348 -11.28 -16.79 8.04
N GLU A 349 -11.43 -16.52 9.34
CA GLU A 349 -12.69 -16.01 9.91
C GLU A 349 -12.56 -14.56 10.41
N PHE A 350 -12.10 -13.65 9.55
CA PHE A 350 -11.78 -12.28 9.98
C PHE A 350 -12.96 -11.29 9.93
N HIS A 351 -14.05 -11.57 9.22
CA HIS A 351 -15.07 -10.56 8.86
C HIS A 351 -15.71 -9.75 10.00
N GLU A 352 -15.66 -10.19 11.26
CA GLU A 352 -16.20 -9.43 12.41
C GLU A 352 -15.21 -8.39 12.94
N MET A 353 -13.91 -8.58 12.69
CA MET A 353 -12.82 -7.77 13.22
C MET A 353 -12.58 -6.43 12.50
N PRO A 354 -12.73 -6.29 11.16
CA PRO A 354 -12.37 -5.06 10.45
C PRO A 354 -12.99 -3.79 11.01
N TYR A 355 -14.22 -3.84 11.50
CA TYR A 355 -14.82 -2.65 12.10
C TYR A 355 -14.12 -2.21 13.40
N PHE A 356 -13.62 -3.16 14.18
CA PHE A 356 -12.94 -2.89 15.45
C PHE A 356 -11.43 -2.74 15.31
N PHE A 357 -10.88 -2.95 14.10
CA PHE A 357 -9.46 -2.77 13.86
C PHE A 357 -9.13 -1.28 13.72
N PRO A 358 -8.26 -0.72 14.59
CA PRO A 358 -8.00 0.72 14.62
C PRO A 358 -7.21 1.17 13.38
N ALA A 359 -7.73 2.18 12.68
CA ALA A 359 -7.07 2.74 11.51
C ALA A 359 -5.70 3.37 11.82
N GLU A 360 -5.49 3.84 13.05
CA GLU A 360 -4.24 4.47 13.49
C GLU A 360 -3.04 3.51 13.53
N ASP A 361 -3.30 2.21 13.65
CA ASP A 361 -2.27 1.17 13.66
C ASP A 361 -1.85 0.72 12.26
N ILE A 362 -2.51 1.23 11.21
CA ILE A 362 -2.33 0.82 9.82
C ILE A 362 -1.33 1.75 9.12
N GLU A 363 -0.25 1.17 8.58
CA GLU A 363 0.70 1.87 7.72
C GLU A 363 0.13 2.07 6.31
N ARG A 364 -0.42 0.99 5.77
CA ARG A 364 -1.06 0.99 4.46
C ARG A 364 -1.99 -0.21 4.29
N LEU A 365 -2.95 -0.06 3.40
CA LEU A 365 -3.81 -1.13 2.91
C LEU A 365 -3.43 -1.43 1.47
N GLU A 366 -3.25 -2.70 1.15
CA GLU A 366 -3.08 -3.20 -0.21
C GLU A 366 -4.35 -3.96 -0.60
N VAL A 367 -5.17 -3.35 -1.46
CA VAL A 367 -6.46 -3.91 -1.87
C VAL A 367 -6.36 -4.46 -3.28
N MET A 368 -6.44 -5.78 -3.40
CA MET A 368 -6.55 -6.46 -4.68
C MET A 368 -8.02 -6.71 -5.00
N ARG A 369 -8.54 -6.03 -6.03
CA ARG A 369 -9.95 -6.18 -6.47
C ARG A 369 -10.18 -7.37 -7.39
N SER A 370 -9.12 -7.87 -8.03
CA SER A 370 -9.22 -9.06 -8.86
C SER A 370 -9.07 -10.34 -8.02
N SER A 371 -9.65 -11.44 -8.50
CA SER A 371 -9.55 -12.78 -7.87
C SER A 371 -8.19 -13.43 -8.02
N SER A 372 -7.27 -12.76 -8.70
CA SER A 372 -5.99 -13.30 -9.16
C SER A 372 -4.87 -13.18 -8.13
N ALA A 373 -5.17 -12.70 -6.92
CA ALA A 373 -4.22 -12.76 -5.81
C ALA A 373 -3.99 -14.23 -5.42
N LEU A 374 -2.90 -14.81 -5.94
CA LEU A 374 -2.55 -16.20 -5.69
C LEU A 374 -1.58 -16.35 -4.52
N LEU A 375 -0.81 -15.31 -4.18
CA LEU A 375 0.28 -15.36 -3.20
C LEU A 375 -0.15 -14.84 -1.83
N THR A 376 -0.99 -13.81 -1.78
CA THR A 376 -1.39 -13.14 -0.53
C THR A 376 -2.37 -13.93 0.32
N GLY A 377 -3.08 -14.92 -0.24
CA GLY A 377 -4.03 -15.75 0.51
C GLY A 377 -4.89 -16.67 -0.35
N LEU A 378 -5.90 -17.29 0.28
CA LEU A 378 -6.92 -18.09 -0.38
C LEU A 378 -8.08 -17.20 -0.81
N SER A 379 -7.85 -16.27 -1.74
CA SER A 379 -8.66 -15.07 -2.09
C SER A 379 -10.15 -15.24 -2.45
N GLY A 380 -10.72 -16.44 -2.28
CA GLY A 380 -12.14 -16.74 -2.49
C GLY A 380 -12.67 -16.35 -3.87
N MET A 381 -11.79 -16.13 -4.84
CA MET A 381 -12.11 -15.46 -6.08
C MET A 381 -12.91 -14.14 -5.95
N SER A 382 -12.71 -13.37 -4.87
CA SER A 382 -13.39 -12.10 -4.62
C SER A 382 -12.46 -10.94 -4.26
N GLY A 383 -11.15 -11.22 -4.09
CA GLY A 383 -10.13 -10.22 -3.79
C GLY A 383 -9.54 -10.38 -2.40
N VAL A 384 -8.54 -9.58 -2.08
CA VAL A 384 -7.85 -9.61 -0.77
C VAL A 384 -7.54 -8.19 -0.32
N VAL A 385 -7.73 -7.93 0.97
CA VAL A 385 -7.25 -6.74 1.68
C VAL A 385 -6.08 -7.15 2.57
N ASP A 386 -4.86 -6.75 2.21
CA ASP A 386 -3.68 -6.96 3.05
C ASP A 386 -3.39 -5.71 3.89
N ILE A 387 -3.40 -5.89 5.21
CA ILE A 387 -3.26 -4.85 6.22
C ILE A 387 -1.79 -4.82 6.64
N ARG A 388 -1.08 -3.74 6.30
CA ARG A 388 0.31 -3.52 6.70
C ARG A 388 0.36 -2.65 7.93
N LEU A 389 0.94 -3.13 9.02
CA LEU A 389 0.92 -2.43 10.30
C LEU A 389 2.04 -1.38 10.43
N ARG A 390 1.71 -0.26 11.09
CA ARG A 390 2.58 0.91 11.28
C ARG A 390 3.90 0.59 11.95
N ARG A 391 5.00 1.07 11.38
CA ARG A 391 6.37 0.89 11.89
C ARG A 391 6.98 2.25 12.24
N TYR A 392 7.89 2.27 13.21
CA TYR A 392 8.58 3.49 13.64
C TYR A 392 10.08 3.33 13.45
N ASP A 393 10.67 4.25 12.70
CA ASP A 393 12.12 4.29 12.48
C ASP A 393 12.85 5.16 13.51
N LEU A 394 12.14 6.10 14.12
CA LEU A 394 12.62 7.00 15.16
C LEU A 394 11.63 6.97 16.34
N GLY A 395 12.12 7.36 17.51
CA GLY A 395 11.31 7.49 18.71
C GLY A 395 10.18 8.50 18.50
N GLU A 396 8.94 8.04 18.53
CA GLU A 396 7.74 8.86 18.43
C GLU A 396 6.68 8.33 19.39
N THR A 397 6.03 9.24 20.11
CA THR A 397 4.82 8.97 20.87
C THR A 397 3.68 9.79 20.31
N SER A 398 2.53 9.19 20.05
CA SER A 398 1.30 9.86 19.62
C SER A 398 0.20 9.61 20.63
N ALA A 399 -0.51 10.67 21.03
CA ALA A 399 -1.70 10.59 21.88
C ALA A 399 -2.87 11.27 21.16
N VAL A 400 -4.01 10.60 21.07
CA VAL A 400 -5.23 11.09 20.43
C VAL A 400 -6.38 11.04 21.43
N ALA A 401 -7.15 12.12 21.46
CA ALA A 401 -8.39 12.21 22.21
C ALA A 401 -9.46 12.85 21.33
N GLU A 402 -10.60 12.16 21.18
CA GLU A 402 -11.72 12.58 20.36
C GLU A 402 -13.04 12.46 21.12
N TYR A 403 -13.97 13.36 20.84
CA TYR A 403 -15.33 13.33 21.35
C TYR A 403 -16.32 13.82 20.27
N GLY A 404 -17.47 13.17 20.16
CA GLY A 404 -18.41 13.45 19.09
C GLY A 404 -19.83 12.94 19.30
N SER A 405 -20.60 12.93 18.20
CA SER A 405 -21.98 12.45 18.14
C SER A 405 -22.17 11.08 18.80
N PHE A 406 -23.36 10.85 19.35
CA PHE A 406 -23.73 9.60 20.05
C PHE A 406 -22.90 9.32 21.33
N GLY A 407 -22.39 10.38 21.96
CA GLY A 407 -21.52 10.25 23.13
C GLY A 407 -20.24 9.47 22.81
N THR A 408 -19.79 9.49 21.56
CA THR A 408 -18.63 8.74 21.11
C THR A 408 -17.37 9.41 21.62
N TYR A 409 -16.49 8.65 22.28
CA TYR A 409 -15.14 9.09 22.60
C TYR A 409 -14.12 8.05 22.16
N ARG A 410 -12.96 8.52 21.71
CA ARG A 410 -11.83 7.67 21.32
C ARG A 410 -10.58 8.23 21.94
N LEU A 411 -9.91 7.41 22.74
CA LEU A 411 -8.60 7.70 23.29
C LEU A 411 -7.63 6.69 22.73
N ASN A 412 -6.49 7.14 22.22
CA ASN A 412 -5.40 6.28 21.77
C ASN A 412 -4.06 6.84 22.25
N ILE A 413 -3.18 5.95 22.68
CA ILE A 413 -1.76 6.26 22.87
C ILE A 413 -0.92 5.21 22.15
N SER A 414 0.04 5.66 21.36
CA SER A 414 0.99 4.81 20.67
C SER A 414 2.41 5.33 20.84
N HIS A 415 3.36 4.42 20.94
CA HIS A 415 4.78 4.71 21.01
C HIS A 415 5.55 3.68 20.20
N GLY A 416 6.53 4.13 19.44
CA GLY A 416 7.46 3.23 18.75
C GLY A 416 8.83 3.85 18.61
N ASN A 417 9.83 2.99 18.44
CA ASN A 417 11.22 3.40 18.24
C ASN A 417 12.01 2.27 17.58
N ARG A 418 13.19 2.60 17.05
CA ARG A 418 14.22 1.63 16.67
C ARG A 418 15.51 1.86 17.44
N VAL A 419 15.99 0.80 18.07
CA VAL A 419 17.27 0.76 18.78
C VAL A 419 18.16 -0.26 18.07
N SER A 420 19.20 0.22 17.38
CA SER A 420 20.07 -0.62 16.55
C SER A 420 19.25 -1.43 15.51
N ASN A 421 19.31 -2.75 15.57
CA ASN A 421 18.63 -3.66 14.66
C ASN A 421 17.25 -4.15 15.15
N LEU A 422 16.75 -3.61 16.28
CA LEU A 422 15.45 -3.93 16.87
C LEU A 422 14.54 -2.71 16.89
N GLY A 423 13.46 -2.74 16.12
CA GLY A 423 12.34 -1.82 16.20
C GLY A 423 11.19 -2.39 17.01
N TYR A 424 10.43 -1.53 17.69
CA TYR A 424 9.20 -1.92 18.38
C TYR A 424 8.10 -0.88 18.24
N THR A 425 6.86 -1.33 18.41
CA THR A 425 5.66 -0.49 18.49
C THR A 425 4.78 -1.00 19.64
N LEU A 426 4.20 -0.09 20.41
CA LEU A 426 3.16 -0.33 21.40
C LEU A 426 2.01 0.66 21.16
N SER A 427 0.77 0.20 21.17
CA SER A 427 -0.43 1.03 20.99
C SER A 427 -1.55 0.52 21.89
N LEU A 428 -2.25 1.43 22.57
CA LEU A 428 -3.40 1.17 23.43
C LEU A 428 -4.51 2.15 23.05
N GLY A 429 -5.72 1.65 22.78
CA GLY A 429 -6.89 2.49 22.55
C GLY A 429 -8.14 1.98 23.23
N VAL A 430 -9.06 2.92 23.46
CA VAL A 430 -10.34 2.70 24.19
C VAL A 430 -11.48 3.47 23.52
N PRO A 431 -11.91 3.08 22.30
CA PRO A 431 -13.07 3.66 21.64
C PRO A 431 -14.39 3.20 22.28
N ARG A 432 -15.30 4.14 22.48
CA ARG A 432 -16.60 3.93 23.15
C ARG A 432 -17.68 4.78 22.47
N SER A 433 -18.89 4.25 22.31
CA SER A 433 -20.04 4.99 21.80
C SER A 433 -21.31 4.51 22.48
N ALA A 434 -22.22 5.43 22.81
CA ALA A 434 -23.55 5.05 23.29
C ALA A 434 -24.46 4.59 22.13
N GLY A 435 -24.08 4.88 20.89
CA GLY A 435 -24.95 4.73 19.73
C GLY A 435 -26.11 5.73 19.73
N PRO A 436 -26.88 5.81 18.63
CA PRO A 436 -28.09 6.60 18.59
C PRO A 436 -29.15 6.10 19.59
N GLU A 437 -29.85 7.05 20.22
CA GLU A 437 -30.89 6.76 21.22
C GLU A 437 -31.98 5.84 20.68
N GLY A 438 -32.38 4.85 21.48
CA GLY A 438 -33.44 3.90 21.11
C GLY A 438 -33.08 2.96 19.95
N ARG A 439 -31.79 2.81 19.61
CA ARG A 439 -31.35 1.91 18.53
C ARG A 439 -30.64 0.65 19.00
N HIS A 440 -30.33 0.54 20.29
CA HIS A 440 -29.56 -0.58 20.87
C HIS A 440 -28.24 -0.81 20.10
N ALA A 441 -27.43 0.24 19.98
CA ALA A 441 -26.25 0.28 19.12
C ALA A 441 -25.01 0.78 19.88
N GLY A 442 -25.02 0.67 21.21
CA GLY A 442 -23.89 1.02 22.07
C GLY A 442 -22.75 0.02 21.93
N GLU A 443 -21.51 0.49 22.04
CA GLU A 443 -20.33 -0.36 21.98
C GLU A 443 -19.15 0.24 22.73
N GLY A 444 -18.25 -0.65 23.15
CA GLY A 444 -17.03 -0.25 23.82
C GLY A 444 -15.95 -1.27 23.67
N MET A 445 -14.86 -0.88 23.03
CA MET A 445 -13.69 -1.74 22.82
C MET A 445 -12.47 -1.16 23.51
N THR A 446 -11.59 -2.05 23.95
CA THR A 446 -10.22 -1.77 24.38
C THR A 446 -9.32 -2.60 23.49
N HIS A 447 -8.36 -1.96 22.83
CA HIS A 447 -7.40 -2.67 22.00
C HIS A 447 -5.97 -2.38 22.44
N LEU A 448 -5.14 -3.41 22.43
CA LEU A 448 -3.70 -3.35 22.67
C LEU A 448 -2.99 -3.94 21.46
N ARG A 449 -1.94 -3.28 21.00
CA ARG A 449 -1.06 -3.78 19.96
C ARG A 449 0.38 -3.69 20.40
N GLY A 450 1.13 -4.77 20.16
CA GLY A 450 2.57 -4.83 20.24
C GLY A 450 3.16 -5.26 18.89
N SER A 451 4.30 -4.72 18.50
CA SER A 451 5.03 -5.18 17.30
C SER A 451 6.53 -5.14 17.53
N LEU A 452 7.25 -6.10 16.93
CA LEU A 452 8.70 -6.20 16.93
C LEU A 452 9.21 -6.34 15.49
N TYR A 453 10.27 -5.61 15.15
CA TYR A 453 10.94 -5.63 13.86
C TYR A 453 12.43 -5.86 14.07
N TRP A 454 12.90 -7.07 13.86
CA TRP A 454 14.26 -7.47 14.17
C TRP A 454 15.03 -7.85 12.91
N THR A 455 16.23 -7.32 12.80
CA THR A 455 17.19 -7.63 11.72
C THR A 455 18.46 -8.25 12.34
N PRO A 456 18.41 -9.53 12.75
CA PRO A 456 19.54 -10.20 13.41
C PRO A 456 20.82 -10.23 12.57
N GLY A 457 20.68 -10.17 11.24
CA GLY A 457 21.79 -10.09 10.30
C GLY A 457 21.37 -9.44 8.99
N ARG A 458 22.32 -9.23 8.08
CA ARG A 458 22.10 -8.54 6.79
C ARG A 458 21.09 -9.24 5.87
N ASN A 459 20.93 -10.55 6.04
CA ASN A 459 20.17 -11.42 5.15
C ASN A 459 18.92 -12.02 5.83
N TRP A 460 18.60 -11.58 7.06
CA TRP A 460 17.53 -12.17 7.84
C TRP A 460 16.75 -11.09 8.58
N SER A 461 15.43 -11.10 8.41
CA SER A 461 14.52 -10.27 9.18
C SER A 461 13.40 -11.09 9.80
N VAL A 462 12.94 -10.64 10.96
CA VAL A 462 11.81 -11.18 11.69
C VAL A 462 10.90 -10.02 12.05
N THR A 463 9.61 -10.17 11.77
CA THR A 463 8.57 -9.25 12.18
C THR A 463 7.54 -10.03 13.00
N ALA A 464 7.18 -9.53 14.17
CA ALA A 464 6.12 -10.12 14.98
C ALA A 464 5.09 -9.06 15.38
N HIS A 465 3.82 -9.43 15.36
CA HIS A 465 2.69 -8.58 15.72
C HIS A 465 1.80 -9.31 16.70
N LEU A 466 1.45 -8.66 17.80
CA LEU A 466 0.44 -9.08 18.75
C LEU A 466 -0.67 -8.04 18.76
N PHE A 467 -1.91 -8.45 18.60
CA PHE A 467 -3.10 -7.60 18.73
C PHE A 467 -4.07 -8.27 19.71
N TYR A 468 -4.60 -7.50 20.65
CA TYR A 468 -5.59 -7.94 21.63
C TYR A 468 -6.76 -6.95 21.62
N LEU A 469 -7.97 -7.46 21.68
CA LEU A 469 -9.23 -6.71 21.74
C LEU A 469 -10.11 -7.30 22.84
N ASP A 470 -10.71 -6.43 23.66
CA ASP A 470 -11.67 -6.79 24.70
C ASP A 470 -12.74 -5.70 24.84
N GLY A 471 -14.00 -6.09 24.91
CA GLY A 471 -15.10 -5.13 25.01
C GLY A 471 -16.47 -5.77 24.89
N HIS A 472 -17.43 -4.96 24.44
CA HIS A 472 -18.80 -5.37 24.18
C HIS A 472 -19.38 -4.60 22.98
N GLN A 473 -20.39 -5.18 22.33
CA GLN A 473 -21.08 -4.58 21.20
C GLN A 473 -22.57 -4.92 21.25
N GLN A 474 -23.44 -3.90 21.28
CA GLN A 474 -24.88 -4.07 21.02
C GLN A 474 -25.15 -4.03 19.50
N LEU A 475 -26.05 -4.89 19.04
CA LEU A 475 -26.46 -4.97 17.64
C LEU A 475 -27.70 -4.11 17.42
N ALA A 476 -27.57 -3.12 16.54
CA ALA A 476 -28.64 -2.16 16.27
C ALA A 476 -29.94 -2.87 15.85
N GLN A 477 -31.08 -2.42 16.37
CA GLN A 477 -32.38 -2.94 15.94
C GLN A 477 -32.72 -2.50 14.52
N ALA A 478 -33.41 -3.30 13.73
CA ALA A 478 -33.87 -2.90 12.40
C ALA A 478 -35.10 -1.96 12.48
N ARG A 479 -35.42 -1.29 11.36
CA ARG A 479 -36.65 -0.53 11.16
C ARG A 479 -37.50 -1.15 10.04
N PRO A 480 -38.83 -0.92 10.01
CA PRO A 480 -39.63 -1.26 8.84
C PRO A 480 -39.00 -0.71 7.55
N PRO A 481 -39.03 -1.47 6.43
CA PRO A 481 -39.81 -2.69 6.19
C PRO A 481 -39.06 -4.01 6.51
N ALA A 482 -38.06 -4.01 7.40
CA ALA A 482 -37.40 -5.26 7.81
C ALA A 482 -38.35 -6.22 8.55
N ALA A 483 -38.05 -7.51 8.56
CA ALA A 483 -38.83 -8.50 9.31
C ALA A 483 -38.85 -8.20 10.82
N SER A 484 -39.99 -8.44 11.49
CA SER A 484 -40.21 -8.10 12.91
C SER A 484 -39.17 -8.71 13.86
N ARG A 485 -38.60 -9.88 13.52
CA ARG A 485 -37.55 -10.52 14.31
C ARG A 485 -36.33 -9.61 14.53
N TYR A 486 -35.94 -8.84 13.52
CA TYR A 486 -34.81 -7.91 13.60
C TYR A 486 -35.17 -6.57 14.26
N GLN A 487 -36.46 -6.25 14.34
CA GLN A 487 -36.94 -5.03 15.00
C GLN A 487 -37.04 -5.21 16.52
N ASN A 488 -37.37 -6.43 16.97
CA ASN A 488 -37.71 -6.70 18.37
C ASN A 488 -36.58 -7.32 19.19
N ALA A 489 -35.64 -8.02 18.55
CA ALA A 489 -34.53 -8.65 19.26
C ALA A 489 -33.57 -7.61 19.84
N LEU A 490 -33.19 -7.77 21.11
CA LEU A 490 -32.00 -7.15 21.68
C LEU A 490 -30.89 -8.18 21.61
N GLU A 491 -29.84 -7.88 20.86
CA GLU A 491 -28.73 -8.79 20.62
C GLU A 491 -27.42 -8.08 20.95
N GLU A 492 -26.48 -8.77 21.56
CA GLU A 492 -25.18 -8.21 21.89
C GLU A 492 -24.08 -9.26 21.92
N TYR A 493 -22.84 -8.80 21.81
CA TYR A 493 -21.66 -9.56 22.19
C TYR A 493 -21.09 -8.99 23.49
N ASP A 494 -21.09 -9.80 24.55
CA ASP A 494 -20.44 -9.45 25.82
C ASP A 494 -19.98 -10.72 26.56
N PRO A 495 -18.65 -10.97 26.66
CA PRO A 495 -17.58 -10.16 26.10
C PRO A 495 -17.40 -10.37 24.58
N TYR A 496 -16.80 -9.40 23.93
CA TYR A 496 -16.20 -9.49 22.60
C TYR A 496 -14.67 -9.49 22.74
N ARG A 497 -14.03 -10.66 22.62
CA ARG A 497 -12.57 -10.80 22.77
C ARG A 497 -11.89 -11.40 21.54
N ALA A 498 -10.71 -10.88 21.20
CA ALA A 498 -9.86 -11.45 20.16
C ALA A 498 -8.37 -11.23 20.47
N SER A 499 -7.55 -12.25 20.20
CA SER A 499 -6.09 -12.21 20.26
C SER A 499 -5.51 -12.71 18.94
N LEU A 500 -4.64 -11.91 18.31
CA LEU A 500 -4.00 -12.24 17.03
C LEU A 500 -2.48 -12.15 17.20
N LEU A 501 -1.75 -13.21 16.85
CA LEU A 501 -0.30 -13.23 16.76
C LEU A 501 0.12 -13.58 15.33
N THR A 502 0.89 -12.70 14.71
CA THR A 502 1.52 -12.98 13.41
C THR A 502 3.03 -12.90 13.56
N VAL A 503 3.75 -13.92 13.09
CA VAL A 503 5.22 -13.93 13.02
C VAL A 503 5.63 -14.19 11.59
N LYS A 504 6.34 -13.24 11.00
CA LYS A 504 6.88 -13.30 9.65
C LYS A 504 8.40 -13.32 9.73
N THR A 505 9.04 -14.19 8.97
CA THR A 505 10.47 -14.15 8.76
C THR A 505 10.82 -14.17 7.28
N LEU A 506 11.81 -13.36 6.90
CA LEU A 506 12.33 -13.27 5.55
C LEU A 506 13.83 -13.57 5.60
N TYR A 507 14.28 -14.54 4.80
CA TYR A 507 15.66 -14.97 4.73
C TYR A 507 16.17 -14.97 3.29
N THR A 508 17.16 -14.13 3.00
CA THR A 508 17.78 -13.99 1.68
C THR A 508 19.10 -14.76 1.66
N ARG A 509 19.08 -16.01 1.20
CA ARG A 509 20.28 -16.86 1.16
C ARG A 509 21.33 -16.35 0.18
N SER A 510 20.90 -15.78 -0.94
CA SER A 510 21.76 -15.26 -2.01
C SER A 510 21.04 -14.16 -2.78
N ASP A 511 21.74 -13.52 -3.71
CA ASP A 511 21.19 -12.59 -4.71
C ASP A 511 20.16 -13.22 -5.66
N ARG A 512 19.95 -14.54 -5.59
CA ARG A 512 18.98 -15.29 -6.41
C ARG A 512 17.87 -15.96 -5.63
N THR A 513 17.90 -15.95 -4.30
CA THR A 513 16.97 -16.76 -3.50
C THR A 513 16.57 -16.09 -2.21
N THR A 514 15.26 -15.97 -2.02
CA THR A 514 14.65 -15.45 -0.79
C THR A 514 13.52 -16.38 -0.35
N THR A 515 13.44 -16.62 0.95
CA THR A 515 12.41 -17.42 1.57
C THR A 515 11.64 -16.57 2.56
N GLU A 516 10.31 -16.57 2.45
CA GLU A 516 9.43 -15.97 3.42
C GLU A 516 8.63 -17.07 4.12
N PHE A 517 8.61 -17.03 5.45
CA PHE A 517 7.81 -17.92 6.28
C PHE A 517 6.95 -17.11 7.22
N VAL A 518 5.67 -17.47 7.34
CA VAL A 518 4.68 -16.79 8.17
C VAL A 518 3.91 -17.79 9.01
N LEU A 519 3.81 -17.47 10.30
CA LEU A 519 2.93 -18.12 11.26
C LEU A 519 1.84 -17.14 11.68
N ASN A 520 0.62 -17.65 11.79
CA ASN A 520 -0.53 -16.93 12.35
C ASN A 520 -1.14 -17.77 13.46
N LEU A 521 -1.50 -17.14 14.58
CA LEU A 521 -2.35 -17.68 15.62
C LEU A 521 -3.47 -16.66 15.87
N ALA A 522 -4.71 -17.10 15.89
CA ALA A 522 -5.84 -16.29 16.29
C ALA A 522 -6.71 -17.05 17.29
N GLU A 523 -7.09 -16.41 18.37
CA GLU A 523 -8.11 -16.89 19.31
C GLU A 523 -9.16 -15.80 19.46
N ARG A 524 -10.43 -16.16 19.31
CA ARG A 524 -11.55 -15.23 19.48
C ARG A 524 -12.55 -15.90 20.42
N ASP A 525 -12.90 -15.21 21.49
CA ASP A 525 -13.70 -15.74 22.59
C ASP A 525 -14.89 -14.81 22.82
N HIS A 526 -15.81 -14.82 21.88
CA HIS A 526 -17.02 -14.00 21.91
C HIS A 526 -18.16 -14.76 22.59
N THR A 527 -18.98 -14.05 23.36
CA THR A 527 -20.27 -14.57 23.85
C THR A 527 -21.40 -13.77 23.24
N PHE A 528 -22.29 -14.45 22.50
CA PHE A 528 -23.45 -13.85 21.87
C PHE A 528 -24.69 -14.01 22.76
N ASN A 529 -25.33 -12.90 23.11
CA ASN A 529 -26.51 -12.86 23.96
C ASN A 529 -27.72 -12.35 23.15
N THR A 530 -28.91 -12.87 23.45
CA THR A 530 -30.16 -12.46 22.78
C THR A 530 -31.35 -12.45 23.73
N GLU A 531 -32.14 -11.38 23.64
CA GLU A 531 -33.41 -11.18 24.33
C GLU A 531 -34.51 -10.84 23.31
N THR A 532 -35.36 -11.82 22.99
CA THR A 532 -36.48 -11.66 22.05
C THR A 532 -37.85 -11.73 22.74
N SER A 533 -37.92 -12.49 23.83
CA SER A 533 -39.01 -12.63 24.81
C SER A 533 -38.60 -13.82 25.70
N THR A 534 -38.66 -13.69 27.02
CA THR A 534 -38.18 -14.64 28.04
C THR A 534 -38.23 -16.12 27.60
N PRO A 535 -37.13 -16.91 27.69
CA PRO A 535 -35.87 -16.65 28.41
C PRO A 535 -34.70 -16.13 27.54
N HIS A 536 -33.76 -15.42 28.20
CA HIS A 536 -32.48 -14.96 27.66
C HIS A 536 -31.63 -16.14 27.15
N GLN A 537 -31.07 -16.03 25.95
CA GLN A 537 -30.16 -17.03 25.38
C GLN A 537 -28.74 -16.47 25.34
N SER A 538 -27.78 -17.28 25.79
CA SER A 538 -26.35 -16.96 25.74
C SER A 538 -25.59 -18.11 25.11
N ASN A 539 -24.80 -17.81 24.07
CA ASN A 539 -24.04 -18.81 23.32
C ASN A 539 -22.58 -18.37 23.22
N SER A 540 -21.67 -19.26 23.62
CA SER A 540 -20.24 -19.07 23.33
C SER A 540 -20.00 -19.29 21.84
N GLU A 541 -19.39 -18.30 21.18
CA GLU A 541 -18.94 -18.36 19.79
C GLU A 541 -17.41 -18.43 19.69
N ARG A 542 -16.77 -19.06 20.69
CA ARG A 542 -15.31 -19.22 20.76
C ARG A 542 -14.79 -20.00 19.56
N ASP A 543 -13.72 -19.50 18.97
CA ASP A 543 -12.94 -20.20 17.96
C ASP A 543 -11.45 -19.88 18.06
N TYR A 544 -10.63 -20.78 17.51
CA TYR A 544 -9.19 -20.56 17.38
C TYR A 544 -8.71 -21.08 16.03
N GLU A 545 -7.61 -20.49 15.57
CA GLU A 545 -7.04 -20.71 14.26
C GLU A 545 -5.52 -20.65 14.35
N TRP A 546 -4.84 -21.56 13.66
CA TRP A 546 -3.42 -21.38 13.38
C TRP A 546 -3.11 -21.68 11.92
N SER A 547 -2.13 -20.99 11.37
CA SER A 547 -1.66 -21.23 10.01
C SER A 547 -0.16 -21.07 9.88
N ALA A 548 0.40 -21.78 8.91
CA ALA A 548 1.79 -21.71 8.50
C ALA A 548 1.84 -21.56 6.98
N ASN A 549 2.59 -20.57 6.49
CA ASN A 549 2.77 -20.31 5.07
C ASN A 549 4.25 -20.14 4.76
N LEU A 550 4.75 -20.89 3.78
CA LEU A 550 6.11 -20.79 3.27
C LEU A 550 6.06 -20.41 1.79
N THR A 551 6.79 -19.37 1.40
CA THR A 551 6.96 -18.95 0.00
C THR A 551 8.44 -18.81 -0.32
N GLN A 552 8.90 -19.51 -1.34
CA GLN A 552 10.25 -19.44 -1.87
C GLN A 552 10.23 -18.67 -3.19
N ALA A 553 11.08 -17.66 -3.31
CA ALA A 553 11.41 -17.00 -4.58
C ALA A 553 12.79 -17.45 -5.06
N VAL A 554 12.89 -17.76 -6.35
CA VAL A 554 14.13 -18.17 -7.02
C VAL A 554 14.26 -17.42 -8.34
N ALA A 555 15.33 -16.64 -8.50
CA ALA A 555 15.71 -16.06 -9.78
C ALA A 555 16.37 -17.14 -10.65
N LEU A 556 15.65 -17.63 -11.66
CA LEU A 556 16.18 -18.60 -12.63
C LEU A 556 17.10 -17.92 -13.66
N SER A 557 16.90 -16.62 -13.89
CA SER A 557 17.77 -15.73 -14.67
C SER A 557 17.69 -14.30 -14.12
N ALA A 558 18.34 -13.33 -14.76
CA ALA A 558 18.22 -11.92 -14.39
C ALA A 558 16.80 -11.37 -14.62
N ASP A 559 16.05 -11.98 -15.53
CA ASP A 559 14.73 -11.51 -15.97
C ASP A 559 13.60 -12.48 -15.61
N ASN A 560 13.87 -13.56 -14.88
CA ASN A 560 12.85 -14.55 -14.53
C ASN A 560 12.94 -14.98 -13.06
N VAL A 561 11.80 -14.88 -12.38
CA VAL A 561 11.65 -15.23 -10.96
C VAL A 561 10.48 -16.21 -10.83
N LEU A 562 10.81 -17.43 -10.42
CA LEU A 562 9.85 -18.45 -10.03
C LEU A 562 9.56 -18.34 -8.53
N ARG A 563 8.29 -18.28 -8.17
CA ARG A 563 7.82 -18.27 -6.77
C ARG A 563 6.92 -19.45 -6.54
N PHE A 564 7.14 -20.18 -5.45
CA PHE A 564 6.28 -21.30 -5.09
C PHE A 564 6.22 -21.47 -3.58
N GLY A 565 5.15 -22.06 -3.11
CA GLY A 565 4.90 -22.13 -1.68
C GLY A 565 3.76 -23.04 -1.29
N GLY A 566 3.58 -23.17 0.02
CA GLY A 566 2.52 -23.95 0.63
C GLY A 566 1.93 -23.22 1.84
N LEU A 567 0.63 -23.41 2.04
CA LEU A 567 -0.10 -22.92 3.21
C LEU A 567 -0.84 -24.09 3.86
N TYR A 568 -0.73 -24.16 5.19
CA TYR A 568 -1.56 -24.99 6.04
C TYR A 568 -2.34 -24.10 7.01
N ASN A 569 -3.60 -24.43 7.26
CA ASN A 569 -4.46 -23.76 8.23
C ASN A 569 -5.29 -24.80 8.97
N HIS A 570 -5.46 -24.63 10.28
CA HIS A 570 -6.39 -25.39 11.10
C HIS A 570 -7.25 -24.43 11.89
N TRP A 571 -8.55 -24.52 11.68
CA TRP A 571 -9.55 -23.68 12.33
C TRP A 571 -10.56 -24.54 13.08
N VAL A 572 -10.80 -24.19 14.35
CA VAL A 572 -11.72 -24.91 15.23
C VAL A 572 -12.63 -23.93 15.95
N ALA A 573 -13.94 -24.14 15.85
CA ALA A 573 -14.96 -23.51 16.66
C ALA A 573 -15.66 -24.59 17.51
N PRO A 574 -15.23 -24.84 18.76
CA PRO A 574 -15.71 -25.98 19.56
C PRO A 574 -17.21 -25.97 19.82
N ASN A 575 -17.77 -24.77 20.02
CA ASN A 575 -19.19 -24.55 20.31
C ASN A 575 -19.97 -24.07 19.08
N GLY A 576 -19.31 -23.99 17.92
CA GLY A 576 -19.81 -23.27 16.76
C GLY A 576 -19.66 -21.77 16.87
N LYS A 577 -19.84 -21.06 15.75
CA LYS A 577 -19.66 -19.61 15.65
C LYS A 577 -20.61 -19.02 14.62
N ARG A 578 -21.20 -17.86 14.88
CA ARG A 578 -22.14 -17.15 13.98
C ARG A 578 -23.27 -18.02 13.42
N PHE A 579 -23.02 -18.60 12.26
CA PHE A 579 -23.94 -19.45 11.51
C PHE A 579 -23.82 -20.94 11.90
N TYR A 580 -22.79 -21.31 12.66
CA TYR A 580 -22.52 -22.69 13.09
C TYR A 580 -22.84 -22.92 14.58
N VAL A 581 -23.39 -21.91 15.27
CA VAL A 581 -23.57 -21.90 16.73
C VAL A 581 -24.31 -23.14 17.24
N GLY A 582 -23.83 -23.70 18.35
CA GLY A 582 -24.32 -24.94 18.94
C GLY A 582 -23.69 -26.21 18.37
N ARG A 583 -22.83 -26.11 17.35
CA ARG A 583 -22.18 -27.26 16.71
C ARG A 583 -20.69 -27.02 16.44
N ARG A 584 -19.88 -28.01 16.80
CA ARG A 584 -18.45 -27.99 16.54
C ARG A 584 -18.18 -27.86 15.04
N THR A 585 -17.20 -27.02 14.71
CA THR A 585 -16.58 -26.97 13.38
C THR A 585 -15.07 -27.11 13.54
N ASP A 586 -14.45 -27.98 12.76
CA ASP A 586 -13.03 -28.34 12.83
C ASP A 586 -12.54 -28.66 11.41
N LEU A 587 -11.79 -27.71 10.82
CA LEU A 587 -11.40 -27.72 9.41
C LEU A 587 -9.90 -27.54 9.25
N GLU A 588 -9.29 -28.40 8.44
CA GLU A 588 -7.90 -28.28 8.02
C GLU A 588 -7.82 -27.95 6.54
N THR A 589 -7.08 -26.91 6.15
CA THR A 589 -6.93 -26.50 4.77
C THR A 589 -5.46 -26.51 4.35
N TRP A 590 -5.19 -27.28 3.31
CA TRP A 590 -3.90 -27.40 2.63
C TRP A 590 -3.94 -26.62 1.32
N SER A 591 -2.84 -25.98 0.97
CA SER A 591 -2.73 -25.28 -0.31
C SER A 591 -1.30 -25.26 -0.82
N ALA A 592 -1.15 -25.35 -2.14
CA ALA A 592 0.10 -25.16 -2.85
C ALA A 592 -0.07 -24.12 -3.94
N VAL A 593 0.94 -23.29 -4.17
CA VAL A 593 0.94 -22.24 -5.18
C VAL A 593 2.28 -22.22 -5.93
N ALA A 594 2.21 -21.94 -7.22
CA ALA A 594 3.37 -21.60 -8.04
C ALA A 594 3.00 -20.42 -8.96
N VAL A 595 3.87 -19.43 -9.04
CA VAL A 595 3.76 -18.24 -9.90
C VAL A 595 5.12 -17.99 -10.54
N ASP A 596 5.18 -18.04 -11.86
CA ASP A 596 6.36 -17.67 -12.64
C ASP A 596 6.16 -16.28 -13.24
N GLN A 597 7.20 -15.44 -13.18
CA GLN A 597 7.20 -14.12 -13.79
C GLN A 597 8.47 -13.94 -14.62
N HIS A 598 8.32 -13.52 -15.87
CA HIS A 598 9.41 -13.32 -16.82
C HIS A 598 9.31 -11.95 -17.52
N SER A 599 10.39 -11.19 -17.51
CA SER A 599 10.55 -9.91 -18.19
C SER A 599 11.31 -10.06 -19.51
N PHE A 600 10.74 -9.54 -20.59
CA PHE A 600 11.28 -9.45 -21.93
C PHE A 600 11.44 -7.96 -22.28
N GLY A 601 12.42 -7.32 -21.65
CA GLY A 601 12.62 -5.87 -21.76
C GLY A 601 11.40 -5.10 -21.22
N ARG A 602 10.58 -4.56 -22.13
CA ARG A 602 9.38 -3.78 -21.79
C ARG A 602 8.14 -4.62 -21.46
N LEU A 603 8.13 -5.90 -21.85
CA LEU A 603 7.02 -6.80 -21.60
C LEU A 603 7.33 -7.70 -20.41
N THR A 604 6.49 -7.74 -19.39
CA THR A 604 6.53 -8.77 -18.34
C THR A 604 5.32 -9.67 -18.49
N LEU A 605 5.54 -10.98 -18.46
CA LEU A 605 4.50 -12.00 -18.46
C LEU A 605 4.52 -12.75 -17.12
N ASP A 606 3.35 -13.12 -16.63
CA ASP A 606 3.21 -13.96 -15.45
C ASP A 606 2.16 -15.06 -15.65
N ALA A 607 2.40 -16.21 -15.05
CA ALA A 607 1.46 -17.32 -15.02
C ALA A 607 1.50 -17.96 -13.63
N GLY A 608 0.33 -18.32 -13.10
CA GLY A 608 0.23 -18.92 -11.79
C GLY A 608 -0.89 -19.93 -11.66
N LEU A 609 -0.67 -20.89 -10.76
CA LEU A 609 -1.63 -21.92 -10.38
C LEU A 609 -1.62 -22.08 -8.87
N ARG A 610 -2.81 -22.19 -8.30
CA ARG A 610 -3.03 -22.50 -6.89
C ARG A 610 -3.98 -23.67 -6.77
N TRP A 611 -3.62 -24.61 -5.92
CA TRP A 611 -4.44 -25.73 -5.47
C TRP A 611 -4.78 -25.53 -3.99
N ALA A 612 -6.01 -25.82 -3.60
CA ALA A 612 -6.41 -25.87 -2.20
C ALA A 612 -7.36 -27.02 -1.92
N TRP A 613 -7.22 -27.62 -0.74
CA TRP A 613 -7.99 -28.79 -0.33
C TRP A 613 -8.27 -28.73 1.16
N THR A 614 -9.53 -28.90 1.54
CA THR A 614 -9.97 -28.84 2.93
C THR A 614 -10.44 -30.20 3.38
N TYR A 615 -9.90 -30.65 4.51
CA TYR A 615 -10.38 -31.80 5.25
C TYR A 615 -11.32 -31.33 6.36
N ILE A 616 -12.47 -31.97 6.45
CA ILE A 616 -13.45 -31.78 7.51
C ILE A 616 -13.19 -32.85 8.56
N ASN A 617 -12.58 -32.47 9.68
CA ASN A 617 -12.55 -33.32 10.87
C ASN A 617 -13.98 -33.44 11.41
N GLU A 618 -14.64 -32.30 11.60
CA GLU A 618 -16.05 -32.24 11.97
C GLU A 618 -16.68 -30.94 11.45
N TYR A 619 -17.85 -31.04 10.84
CA TYR A 619 -18.66 -29.89 10.45
C TYR A 619 -20.11 -30.16 10.82
N GLY A 620 -20.58 -29.50 11.87
CA GLY A 620 -21.84 -29.86 12.50
C GLY A 620 -23.12 -29.21 11.94
N ALA A 621 -23.01 -28.19 11.07
CA ALA A 621 -24.04 -27.61 10.17
C ALA A 621 -24.06 -26.07 10.13
N PHE A 622 -24.72 -25.47 9.13
CA PHE A 622 -24.77 -24.02 8.85
C PHE A 622 -26.20 -23.45 8.84
N ASN A 623 -26.57 -22.58 9.78
CA ASN A 623 -27.88 -21.90 9.89
C ASN A 623 -27.69 -20.38 9.99
N ILE A 624 -28.47 -19.65 9.21
CA ILE A 624 -28.44 -18.19 9.15
C ILE A 624 -29.13 -17.50 10.34
N ASP A 625 -30.07 -18.19 11.01
CA ASP A 625 -30.77 -17.64 12.17
C ASP A 625 -29.92 -17.63 13.43
N GLY A 626 -28.82 -18.41 13.45
CA GLY A 626 -27.92 -18.46 14.58
C GLY A 626 -28.57 -19.01 15.86
N THR A 627 -29.54 -19.92 15.74
CA THR A 627 -30.13 -20.64 16.88
C THR A 627 -29.51 -22.03 17.03
N ALA A 628 -29.03 -22.36 18.23
CA ALA A 628 -28.39 -23.65 18.52
C ALA A 628 -29.39 -24.83 18.54
N SER A 629 -30.65 -24.58 18.90
CA SER A 629 -31.68 -25.62 19.07
C SER A 629 -32.01 -26.36 17.77
N GLY A 630 -31.99 -25.67 16.63
CA GLY A 630 -32.26 -26.26 15.31
C GLY A 630 -31.19 -27.26 14.82
N PHE A 631 -30.08 -27.42 15.55
CA PHE A 631 -29.00 -28.31 15.16
C PHE A 631 -28.91 -29.60 15.96
N ALA A 632 -29.60 -29.77 17.08
CA ALA A 632 -29.41 -30.90 18.00
C ALA A 632 -29.58 -32.29 17.34
N GLY A 633 -30.34 -32.38 16.24
CA GLY A 633 -30.56 -33.62 15.48
C GLY A 633 -29.80 -33.74 14.16
N VAL A 634 -28.97 -32.77 13.77
CA VAL A 634 -28.22 -32.83 12.50
C VAL A 634 -26.96 -33.67 12.68
N GLU A 635 -26.82 -34.72 11.87
CA GLU A 635 -25.60 -35.53 11.83
C GLU A 635 -24.45 -34.72 11.22
N PRO A 636 -23.32 -34.56 11.93
CA PRO A 636 -22.18 -33.81 11.43
C PRO A 636 -21.51 -34.54 10.26
N VAL A 637 -20.97 -33.78 9.31
CA VAL A 637 -20.00 -34.31 8.35
C VAL A 637 -18.69 -34.53 9.08
N ARG A 638 -18.14 -35.74 9.01
CA ARG A 638 -16.90 -36.12 9.69
C ARG A 638 -15.98 -36.88 8.76
N ASP A 639 -14.69 -36.68 8.96
CA ASP A 639 -13.61 -37.39 8.31
C ASP A 639 -13.71 -37.42 6.78
N GLN A 640 -14.01 -36.27 6.19
CA GLN A 640 -14.26 -36.15 4.76
C GLN A 640 -13.44 -35.03 4.13
N TRP A 641 -12.85 -35.35 2.99
CA TRP A 641 -12.28 -34.35 2.10
C TRP A 641 -13.39 -33.65 1.33
N GLU A 642 -13.38 -32.32 1.36
CA GLU A 642 -14.14 -31.55 0.38
C GLU A 642 -13.50 -31.72 -1.01
N PRO A 643 -14.21 -31.47 -2.12
CA PRO A 643 -13.56 -31.37 -3.43
C PRO A 643 -12.42 -30.34 -3.41
N SER A 644 -11.30 -30.68 -4.03
CA SER A 644 -10.18 -29.76 -4.18
C SER A 644 -10.49 -28.69 -5.22
N ILE A 645 -10.04 -27.46 -4.98
CA ILE A 645 -10.24 -26.32 -5.87
C ILE A 645 -8.93 -25.91 -6.54
N PHE A 646 -9.03 -25.46 -7.79
CA PHE A 646 -7.91 -24.92 -8.55
C PHE A 646 -8.22 -23.50 -9.01
N THR A 647 -7.26 -22.60 -8.82
CA THR A 647 -7.33 -21.22 -9.32
C THR A 647 -6.09 -20.97 -10.17
N SER A 648 -6.31 -20.47 -11.38
CA SER A 648 -5.27 -20.15 -12.34
C SER A 648 -5.28 -18.67 -12.68
N ASN A 649 -4.12 -18.13 -13.00
CA ASN A 649 -3.93 -16.75 -13.40
C ASN A 649 -2.94 -16.66 -14.58
N LEU A 650 -3.23 -15.79 -15.54
CA LEU A 650 -2.31 -15.34 -16.58
C LEU A 650 -2.29 -13.81 -16.58
N GLY A 651 -1.11 -13.21 -16.56
CA GLY A 651 -0.94 -11.77 -16.55
C GLY A 651 0.11 -11.29 -17.54
N ALA A 652 -0.04 -10.05 -17.97
CA ALA A 652 0.93 -9.35 -18.79
C ALA A 652 0.98 -7.87 -18.42
N SER A 653 2.17 -7.26 -18.47
CA SER A 653 2.36 -5.83 -18.35
C SER A 653 3.35 -5.34 -19.40
N TYR A 654 3.00 -4.30 -20.15
CA TYR A 654 3.85 -3.72 -21.18
C TYR A 654 4.11 -2.24 -20.88
N THR A 655 5.36 -1.87 -20.63
CA THR A 655 5.77 -0.48 -20.41
C THR A 655 5.97 0.23 -21.75
N LEU A 656 5.09 1.17 -22.07
CA LEU A 656 5.20 1.99 -23.28
C LEU A 656 6.36 2.97 -23.16
N ASN A 657 6.54 3.53 -21.97
CA ASN A 657 7.64 4.40 -21.54
C ASN A 657 7.70 4.44 -20.00
N ASP A 658 8.54 5.29 -19.43
CA ASP A 658 8.77 5.41 -17.98
C ASP A 658 7.52 5.83 -17.17
N TRP A 659 6.45 6.27 -17.83
CA TRP A 659 5.25 6.80 -17.19
C TRP A 659 3.98 6.06 -17.56
N ILE A 660 3.98 5.19 -18.58
CA ILE A 660 2.76 4.55 -19.08
C ILE A 660 2.98 3.05 -19.20
N SER A 661 2.11 2.27 -18.56
CA SER A 661 2.02 0.82 -18.69
C SER A 661 0.62 0.38 -19.14
N LEU A 662 0.58 -0.71 -19.91
CA LEU A 662 -0.62 -1.46 -20.23
C LEU A 662 -0.59 -2.77 -19.42
N ASN A 663 -1.69 -3.14 -18.79
CA ASN A 663 -1.78 -4.32 -17.95
C ASN A 663 -2.95 -5.20 -18.40
N PHE A 664 -2.75 -6.50 -18.38
CA PHE A 664 -3.73 -7.52 -18.72
C PHE A 664 -3.70 -8.60 -17.65
N ASN A 665 -4.89 -9.09 -17.29
CA ASN A 665 -5.01 -10.24 -16.40
C ASN A 665 -6.22 -11.10 -16.75
N LEU A 666 -6.06 -12.42 -16.64
CA LEU A 666 -7.11 -13.42 -16.80
C LEU A 666 -7.01 -14.43 -15.66
N SER A 667 -8.05 -14.54 -14.84
CA SER A 667 -8.15 -15.60 -13.83
C SER A 667 -9.35 -16.51 -14.03
N ARG A 668 -9.18 -17.78 -13.64
CA ARG A 668 -10.23 -18.78 -13.66
C ARG A 668 -10.10 -19.73 -12.48
N GLY A 669 -11.22 -20.05 -11.85
CA GLY A 669 -11.29 -21.02 -10.76
C GLY A 669 -12.73 -21.35 -10.42
N SER A 670 -12.94 -21.93 -9.24
CA SER A 670 -14.26 -22.34 -8.77
C SER A 670 -14.52 -22.02 -7.31
N LEU A 671 -15.82 -21.94 -6.99
CA LEU A 671 -16.35 -21.77 -5.65
C LEU A 671 -17.32 -22.89 -5.37
N LYS A 672 -17.12 -23.57 -4.24
CA LYS A 672 -17.98 -24.68 -3.82
C LYS A 672 -19.06 -24.20 -2.88
N PRO A 673 -20.25 -24.83 -2.91
CA PRO A 673 -21.24 -24.63 -1.86
C PRO A 673 -20.71 -25.14 -0.53
N ARG A 674 -21.11 -24.48 0.56
CA ARG A 674 -20.79 -24.97 1.91
C ARG A 674 -21.50 -26.28 2.16
N SER A 675 -20.91 -27.11 3.02
CA SER A 675 -21.56 -28.34 3.46
C SER A 675 -22.91 -27.99 4.12
N GLY A 676 -23.97 -28.68 3.69
CA GLY A 676 -25.34 -28.46 4.17
C GLY A 676 -26.11 -27.30 3.52
N GLU A 677 -25.55 -26.56 2.55
CA GLU A 677 -26.33 -25.63 1.72
C GLU A 677 -27.30 -26.43 0.83
N LEU A 678 -28.53 -25.91 0.70
CA LEU A 678 -29.61 -26.51 -0.08
C LEU A 678 -30.19 -25.49 -1.06
N ASP A 679 -30.53 -25.96 -2.26
CA ASP A 679 -31.26 -25.19 -3.26
C ASP A 679 -32.77 -25.20 -3.00
N VAL A 680 -33.55 -24.44 -3.78
CA VAL A 680 -35.02 -24.39 -3.70
C VAL A 680 -35.75 -25.72 -3.94
N LYS A 681 -35.02 -26.77 -4.31
CA LYS A 681 -35.51 -28.15 -4.48
C LYS A 681 -34.91 -29.11 -3.44
N PHE A 682 -34.27 -28.58 -2.40
CA PHE A 682 -33.58 -29.32 -1.34
C PHE A 682 -32.44 -30.21 -1.82
N ASN A 683 -31.78 -29.84 -2.92
CA ASN A 683 -30.55 -30.48 -3.40
C ASN A 683 -29.33 -29.65 -3.00
N LYS A 684 -28.15 -30.29 -2.92
CA LYS A 684 -26.89 -29.56 -2.80
C LYS A 684 -26.70 -28.67 -4.06
N PRO A 685 -26.40 -27.35 -3.91
CA PRO A 685 -26.11 -26.50 -5.05
C PRO A 685 -24.93 -27.02 -5.88
N LEU A 686 -24.89 -26.63 -7.15
CA LEU A 686 -23.76 -26.88 -8.03
C LEU A 686 -22.56 -26.00 -7.64
N GLU A 687 -21.37 -26.45 -8.03
CA GLU A 687 -20.13 -25.68 -7.92
C GLU A 687 -20.12 -24.54 -8.95
N GLU A 688 -19.85 -23.32 -8.48
CA GLU A 688 -19.72 -22.15 -9.34
C GLU A 688 -18.36 -22.16 -10.05
N LYS A 689 -18.35 -21.91 -11.36
CA LYS A 689 -17.12 -21.64 -12.13
C LYS A 689 -17.05 -20.17 -12.47
N ARG A 690 -15.93 -19.52 -12.11
CA ARG A 690 -15.76 -18.08 -12.30
C ARG A 690 -14.56 -17.80 -13.20
N THR A 691 -14.73 -16.88 -14.14
CA THR A 691 -13.65 -16.34 -15.00
C THR A 691 -13.67 -14.82 -14.92
N LYS A 692 -12.51 -14.20 -14.72
CA LYS A 692 -12.36 -12.75 -14.68
C LYS A 692 -11.30 -12.29 -15.66
N LEU A 693 -11.58 -11.19 -16.34
CA LEU A 693 -10.67 -10.50 -17.25
C LEU A 693 -10.50 -9.06 -16.76
N ASP A 694 -9.26 -8.59 -16.75
CA ASP A 694 -8.90 -7.20 -16.51
C ASP A 694 -8.01 -6.71 -17.67
N LEU A 695 -8.31 -5.52 -18.20
CA LEU A 695 -7.50 -4.82 -19.19
C LEU A 695 -7.37 -3.37 -18.76
N GLY A 696 -6.15 -2.96 -18.44
CA GLY A 696 -5.90 -1.66 -17.85
C GLY A 696 -4.75 -0.87 -18.48
N LEU A 697 -4.77 0.42 -18.19
CA LEU A 697 -3.74 1.39 -18.49
C LEU A 697 -3.42 2.14 -17.20
N ALA A 698 -2.14 2.22 -16.85
CA ALA A 698 -1.66 3.02 -15.74
C ALA A 698 -0.72 4.12 -16.25
N VAL A 699 -0.87 5.31 -15.68
CA VAL A 699 -0.02 6.48 -15.91
C VAL A 699 0.54 6.95 -14.59
N ALA A 700 1.86 6.94 -14.45
CA ALA A 700 2.62 7.51 -13.34
C ALA A 700 3.22 8.86 -13.77
N GLY A 701 2.54 9.95 -13.41
CA GLY A 701 2.94 11.30 -13.76
C GLY A 701 3.92 11.93 -12.74
N PRO A 702 4.54 13.05 -13.09
CA PRO A 702 5.41 13.80 -12.17
C PRO A 702 4.62 14.29 -10.95
N GLY A 703 5.32 14.51 -9.83
CA GLY A 703 4.71 15.08 -8.62
C GLY A 703 3.66 14.17 -7.96
N GLN A 704 3.82 12.85 -8.08
CA GLN A 704 2.91 11.82 -7.53
C GLN A 704 1.52 11.80 -8.16
N ALA A 705 1.33 12.46 -9.31
CA ALA A 705 0.13 12.28 -10.10
C ALA A 705 0.05 10.83 -10.57
N ASN A 706 -1.12 10.22 -10.44
CA ASN A 706 -1.36 8.90 -10.99
C ASN A 706 -2.74 8.84 -11.63
N PHE A 707 -2.86 8.00 -12.64
CA PHE A 707 -4.12 7.76 -13.33
C PHE A 707 -4.15 6.31 -13.77
N LYS A 708 -5.19 5.58 -13.36
CA LYS A 708 -5.44 4.20 -13.74
C LYS A 708 -6.82 4.10 -14.34
N VAL A 709 -6.93 3.35 -15.43
CA VAL A 709 -8.20 2.93 -16.00
C VAL A 709 -8.14 1.42 -16.18
N ASN A 710 -9.18 0.72 -15.77
CA ASN A 710 -9.27 -0.73 -15.88
C ASN A 710 -10.66 -1.14 -16.36
N GLY A 711 -10.74 -1.73 -17.54
CA GLY A 711 -11.92 -2.46 -17.97
C GLY A 711 -11.91 -3.86 -17.35
N PHE A 712 -13.03 -4.32 -16.80
CA PHE A 712 -13.14 -5.65 -16.25
C PHE A 712 -14.38 -6.39 -16.76
N PHE A 713 -14.28 -7.71 -16.81
CA PHE A 713 -15.38 -8.61 -17.11
C PHE A 713 -15.33 -9.81 -16.17
N VAL A 714 -16.47 -10.17 -15.59
CA VAL A 714 -16.64 -11.31 -14.69
C VAL A 714 -17.75 -12.17 -15.24
N TRP A 715 -17.46 -13.44 -15.47
CA TRP A 715 -18.45 -14.43 -15.86
C TRP A 715 -18.51 -15.53 -14.81
N GLN A 716 -19.72 -15.85 -14.38
CA GLN A 716 -20.00 -16.87 -13.37
C GLN A 716 -21.02 -17.86 -13.94
N ALA A 717 -20.58 -19.11 -14.10
CA ALA A 717 -21.45 -20.23 -14.41
C ALA A 717 -21.90 -20.88 -13.11
N ASP A 718 -23.19 -21.18 -12.99
CA ASP A 718 -23.80 -21.79 -11.81
C ASP A 718 -23.51 -21.03 -10.51
N ALA A 719 -23.55 -19.69 -10.54
CA ALA A 719 -23.27 -18.87 -9.38
C ALA A 719 -24.17 -19.22 -8.21
N ILE A 720 -23.58 -19.39 -7.02
CA ILE A 720 -24.31 -19.74 -5.80
C ILE A 720 -24.86 -18.45 -5.19
N VAL A 721 -26.17 -18.26 -5.30
CA VAL A 721 -26.85 -17.03 -4.88
C VAL A 721 -28.00 -17.37 -3.92
N LEU A 722 -28.23 -16.50 -2.94
CA LEU A 722 -29.41 -16.60 -2.08
C LEU A 722 -30.69 -16.48 -2.90
N SER A 723 -31.62 -17.41 -2.72
CA SER A 723 -32.91 -17.37 -3.40
C SER A 723 -33.88 -16.36 -2.78
N GLY A 724 -33.59 -15.90 -1.56
CA GLY A 724 -34.52 -15.13 -0.74
C GLY A 724 -35.57 -15.96 0.00
N GLN A 725 -35.69 -17.25 -0.33
CA GLN A 725 -36.63 -18.15 0.33
C GLN A 725 -35.99 -18.74 1.58
N THR A 726 -36.78 -18.84 2.63
CA THR A 726 -36.47 -19.66 3.79
C THR A 726 -37.42 -20.84 3.85
N GLU A 727 -36.93 -21.97 4.34
CA GLU A 727 -37.76 -23.15 4.59
C GLU A 727 -37.47 -23.76 5.95
N ASN A 728 -38.49 -24.33 6.58
CA ASN A 728 -38.34 -25.05 7.83
C ASN A 728 -38.05 -26.52 7.55
N VAL A 729 -36.78 -26.93 7.71
CA VAL A 729 -36.33 -28.31 7.55
C VAL A 729 -36.01 -28.87 8.92
N ASN A 730 -36.83 -29.80 9.43
CA ASN A 730 -36.67 -30.46 10.73
C ASN A 730 -36.63 -29.48 11.93
N GLY A 731 -37.50 -28.47 11.94
CA GLY A 731 -37.56 -27.49 13.03
C GLY A 731 -36.52 -26.37 12.92
N ARG A 732 -35.79 -26.30 11.80
CA ARG A 732 -34.77 -25.29 11.53
C ARG A 732 -35.16 -24.49 10.30
N GLU A 733 -35.26 -23.18 10.45
CA GLU A 733 -35.38 -22.27 9.32
C GLU A 733 -33.99 -22.16 8.64
N ILE A 734 -33.94 -22.38 7.32
CA ILE A 734 -32.73 -22.30 6.49
C ILE A 734 -32.97 -21.38 5.30
N GLU A 735 -31.95 -20.64 4.86
CA GLU A 735 -31.96 -19.96 3.56
C GLU A 735 -31.69 -20.97 2.45
N LEU A 736 -32.50 -20.90 1.40
CA LEU A 736 -32.32 -21.68 0.19
C LEU A 736 -31.51 -20.91 -0.83
N TYR A 737 -30.72 -21.63 -1.60
CA TYR A 737 -29.86 -21.09 -2.64
C TYR A 737 -30.43 -21.42 -4.03
N LEU A 738 -29.86 -20.78 -5.04
CA LEU A 738 -30.05 -21.17 -6.43
C LEU A 738 -28.72 -21.05 -7.16
N ASN A 739 -28.53 -21.90 -8.17
CA ASN A 739 -27.49 -21.71 -9.15
C ASN A 739 -28.04 -20.88 -10.31
N ARG A 740 -27.40 -19.75 -10.62
CA ARG A 740 -27.72 -18.97 -11.82
C ARG A 740 -26.48 -18.54 -12.58
N ASN A 741 -26.56 -18.54 -13.90
CA ASN A 741 -25.53 -17.88 -14.70
C ASN A 741 -25.66 -16.37 -14.54
N GLN A 742 -24.54 -15.68 -14.36
CA GLN A 742 -24.50 -14.23 -14.24
C GLN A 742 -23.19 -13.67 -14.80
N ASP A 743 -23.22 -12.40 -15.19
CA ASP A 743 -22.05 -11.68 -15.63
C ASP A 743 -22.05 -10.23 -15.17
N GLN A 744 -20.87 -9.64 -15.21
CA GLN A 744 -20.66 -8.25 -14.88
C GLN A 744 -19.54 -7.69 -15.75
N ALA A 745 -19.80 -6.56 -16.39
CA ALA A 745 -18.82 -5.81 -17.16
C ALA A 745 -18.75 -4.39 -16.63
N GLY A 746 -17.55 -3.82 -16.51
CA GLY A 746 -17.42 -2.46 -16.02
C GLY A 746 -16.09 -1.79 -16.35
N LEU A 747 -16.05 -0.50 -16.02
CA LEU A 747 -14.89 0.37 -16.13
C LEU A 747 -14.60 0.96 -14.76
N GLU A 748 -13.35 0.82 -14.32
CA GLU A 748 -12.83 1.42 -13.09
C GLU A 748 -11.84 2.52 -13.46
N ILE A 749 -11.96 3.67 -12.82
CA ILE A 749 -11.04 4.81 -12.93
C ILE A 749 -10.55 5.15 -11.54
N GLU A 750 -9.25 5.38 -11.39
CA GLU A 750 -8.61 5.89 -10.18
C GLU A 750 -7.62 6.97 -10.58
N ALA A 751 -7.75 8.16 -10.01
CA ALA A 751 -6.95 9.32 -10.40
C ALA A 751 -6.53 10.12 -9.18
N ARG A 752 -5.29 10.62 -9.21
CA ARG A 752 -4.75 11.58 -8.26
C ARG A 752 -3.96 12.64 -8.98
N SER A 753 -4.17 13.90 -8.62
CA SER A 753 -3.39 15.01 -9.16
C SER A 753 -2.02 15.10 -8.47
N ALA A 754 -1.08 15.74 -9.15
CA ALA A 754 0.05 16.36 -8.46
C ALA A 754 -0.45 17.42 -7.47
N VAL A 755 0.42 17.85 -6.56
CA VAL A 755 0.09 18.96 -5.66
C VAL A 755 0.00 20.27 -6.46
N ILE A 756 -1.20 20.85 -6.52
CA ILE A 756 -1.52 22.08 -7.23
C ILE A 756 -1.18 23.27 -6.32
N ALA A 757 -0.35 24.19 -6.83
CA ALA A 757 0.09 25.40 -6.14
C ALA A 757 0.71 25.17 -4.75
N GLY A 758 1.26 23.98 -4.50
CA GLY A 758 1.83 23.60 -3.19
C GLY A 758 0.80 23.44 -2.06
N LYS A 759 -0.50 23.49 -2.37
CA LYS A 759 -1.58 23.59 -1.38
C LYS A 759 -2.67 22.55 -1.53
N PHE A 760 -3.02 22.17 -2.76
CA PHE A 760 -4.17 21.32 -3.03
C PHE A 760 -3.75 20.01 -3.68
N GLN A 761 -4.43 18.93 -3.36
CA GLN A 761 -4.35 17.68 -4.10
C GLN A 761 -5.77 17.15 -4.32
N LEU A 762 -6.06 16.76 -5.55
CA LEU A 762 -7.34 16.18 -5.93
C LEU A 762 -7.18 14.67 -6.05
N PHE A 763 -8.18 13.93 -5.62
CA PHE A 763 -8.30 12.52 -5.96
C PHE A 763 -9.73 12.20 -6.37
N GLY A 764 -9.88 11.17 -7.18
CA GLY A 764 -11.17 10.69 -7.62
C GLY A 764 -11.09 9.24 -8.09
N ASN A 765 -12.16 8.50 -7.85
CA ASN A 765 -12.38 7.19 -8.41
C ASN A 765 -13.83 7.02 -8.85
N LEU A 766 -14.03 6.17 -9.85
CA LEU A 766 -15.34 5.86 -10.40
C LEU A 766 -15.35 4.42 -10.86
N VAL A 767 -16.39 3.69 -10.50
CA VAL A 767 -16.73 2.39 -11.08
C VAL A 767 -18.10 2.49 -11.69
N ALA A 768 -18.16 2.31 -13.01
CA ALA A 768 -19.39 2.15 -13.76
C ALA A 768 -19.47 0.70 -14.23
N MET A 769 -20.51 -0.02 -13.84
CA MET A 769 -20.66 -1.43 -14.14
C MET A 769 -22.09 -1.76 -14.51
N ARG A 770 -22.24 -2.80 -15.33
CA ARG A 770 -23.51 -3.42 -15.67
C ARG A 770 -23.47 -4.86 -15.21
N SER A 771 -24.41 -5.22 -14.35
CA SER A 771 -24.54 -6.57 -13.82
C SER A 771 -25.78 -7.24 -14.42
N ARG A 772 -25.67 -8.50 -14.82
CA ARG A 772 -26.79 -9.28 -15.36
C ARG A 772 -26.84 -10.66 -14.73
N ALA A 773 -28.03 -11.22 -14.62
CA ALA A 773 -28.25 -12.56 -14.11
C ALA A 773 -29.40 -13.25 -14.84
N VAL A 774 -29.34 -14.57 -14.95
CA VAL A 774 -30.45 -15.36 -15.50
C VAL A 774 -31.63 -15.31 -14.53
N SER A 775 -32.77 -14.86 -15.03
CA SER A 775 -34.06 -14.81 -14.34
C SER A 775 -35.16 -15.25 -15.29
N SER A 776 -35.97 -16.24 -14.87
CA SER A 776 -37.01 -16.88 -15.70
C SER A 776 -36.49 -17.40 -17.05
N GLY A 777 -35.26 -17.92 -17.09
CA GLY A 777 -34.64 -18.49 -18.30
C GLY A 777 -33.98 -17.47 -19.23
N GLU A 778 -34.06 -16.17 -18.93
CA GLU A 778 -33.46 -15.09 -19.74
C GLU A 778 -32.42 -14.32 -18.95
N MET A 779 -31.37 -13.84 -19.62
CA MET A 779 -30.37 -12.97 -19.01
C MET A 779 -30.91 -11.54 -18.87
N LYS A 780 -31.20 -11.12 -17.64
CA LYS A 780 -31.76 -9.79 -17.31
C LYS A 780 -30.79 -8.96 -16.50
N GLU A 781 -31.04 -7.65 -16.40
CA GLU A 781 -30.26 -6.78 -15.51
C GLU A 781 -30.45 -7.21 -14.06
N ASN A 782 -29.35 -7.18 -13.28
CA ASN A 782 -29.38 -7.55 -11.87
C ASN A 782 -29.50 -6.30 -11.01
N GLU A 783 -30.72 -6.02 -10.56
CA GLU A 783 -31.07 -4.84 -9.77
C GLU A 783 -30.56 -4.91 -8.31
N GLU A 784 -29.99 -6.04 -7.88
CA GLU A 784 -29.45 -6.20 -6.54
C GLU A 784 -28.12 -5.44 -6.33
N LEU A 785 -27.49 -4.96 -7.41
CA LEU A 785 -26.18 -4.32 -7.40
C LEU A 785 -26.26 -2.89 -7.95
N PRO A 786 -25.53 -1.92 -7.36
CA PRO A 786 -25.45 -0.58 -7.92
C PRO A 786 -24.70 -0.59 -9.26
N ASN A 787 -25.16 0.22 -10.22
CA ASN A 787 -24.49 0.41 -11.51
C ASN A 787 -23.35 1.42 -11.45
N PHE A 788 -23.38 2.38 -10.50
CA PHE A 788 -22.36 3.41 -10.34
C PHE A 788 -21.94 3.56 -8.88
N ILE A 789 -20.63 3.56 -8.66
CA ILE A 789 -20.01 3.89 -7.36
C ILE A 789 -18.89 4.89 -7.63
N GLY A 790 -18.94 6.06 -6.99
CA GLY A 790 -17.95 7.11 -7.17
C GLY A 790 -17.45 7.66 -5.84
N GLY A 791 -16.18 8.03 -5.78
CA GLY A 791 -15.58 8.72 -4.65
C GLY A 791 -14.67 9.83 -5.15
N ALA A 792 -14.67 11.00 -4.51
CA ALA A 792 -13.75 12.08 -4.84
C ALA A 792 -13.40 12.88 -3.60
N GLY A 793 -12.30 13.63 -3.67
CA GLY A 793 -11.99 14.58 -2.62
C GLY A 793 -10.87 15.55 -2.95
N ILE A 794 -10.79 16.54 -2.08
CA ILE A 794 -9.86 17.66 -2.15
C ILE A 794 -9.13 17.71 -0.82
N TYR A 795 -7.82 17.49 -0.87
CA TYR A 795 -6.93 17.73 0.26
C TYR A 795 -6.36 19.14 0.13
N CYS A 796 -6.40 19.92 1.20
CA CYS A 796 -5.81 21.24 1.26
C CYS A 796 -4.89 21.39 2.48
N SER A 797 -3.77 22.08 2.30
CA SER A 797 -2.87 22.45 3.38
C SER A 797 -2.34 23.87 3.12
N ALA A 798 -2.43 24.71 4.14
CA ALA A 798 -1.99 26.10 4.10
C ALA A 798 -1.40 26.52 5.45
N GLY A 799 -0.06 26.52 5.53
CA GLY A 799 0.66 26.95 6.72
C GLY A 799 0.49 26.00 7.89
N LYS A 800 -0.41 26.33 8.83
CA LYS A 800 -0.77 25.50 9.99
C LYS A 800 -2.21 24.99 9.94
N ALA A 801 -2.98 25.38 8.92
CA ALA A 801 -4.32 24.88 8.69
C ALA A 801 -4.30 23.79 7.61
N ASP A 802 -5.07 22.73 7.83
CA ASP A 802 -5.28 21.66 6.87
C ASP A 802 -6.76 21.32 6.79
N GLY A 803 -7.17 20.75 5.66
CA GLY A 803 -8.54 20.30 5.49
C GLY A 803 -8.69 19.29 4.37
N THR A 804 -9.76 18.53 4.48
CA THR A 804 -10.17 17.52 3.50
C THR A 804 -11.65 17.66 3.25
N LEU A 805 -12.06 17.77 1.99
CA LEU A 805 -13.45 17.57 1.57
C LEU A 805 -13.54 16.24 0.83
N LEU A 806 -14.50 15.40 1.20
CA LEU A 806 -14.75 14.09 0.60
C LEU A 806 -16.18 14.01 0.09
N TRP A 807 -16.37 13.31 -1.02
CA TRP A 807 -17.66 13.00 -1.60
C TRP A 807 -17.71 11.53 -1.98
N LYS A 808 -18.82 10.86 -1.65
CA LYS A 808 -19.13 9.49 -2.06
C LYS A 808 -20.50 9.48 -2.74
N HIS A 809 -20.65 8.62 -3.74
CA HIS A 809 -21.92 8.31 -4.37
C HIS A 809 -22.06 6.81 -4.62
N VAL A 810 -23.26 6.29 -4.41
CA VAL A 810 -23.69 4.95 -4.83
C VAL A 810 -25.07 5.09 -5.49
N SER A 811 -25.22 4.58 -6.71
CA SER A 811 -26.50 4.59 -7.42
C SER A 811 -27.52 3.66 -6.77
N SER A 812 -28.79 3.80 -7.14
CA SER A 812 -29.86 2.94 -6.64
C SER A 812 -29.67 1.46 -6.98
N TYR A 813 -30.20 0.62 -6.09
CA TYR A 813 -30.31 -0.84 -6.22
C TYR A 813 -31.38 -1.33 -5.24
N GLU A 814 -31.75 -2.60 -5.35
CA GLU A 814 -32.74 -3.25 -4.51
C GLU A 814 -32.12 -4.33 -3.62
N SER A 815 -32.84 -4.70 -2.56
CA SER A 815 -32.45 -5.80 -1.69
C SER A 815 -33.66 -6.46 -1.06
N ILE A 816 -33.66 -7.79 -1.04
CA ILE A 816 -34.58 -8.61 -0.23
C ILE A 816 -34.00 -8.91 1.16
N ARG A 817 -32.71 -8.63 1.37
CA ARG A 817 -31.99 -9.02 2.59
C ARG A 817 -32.58 -8.31 3.80
N PHE A 818 -33.08 -9.11 4.75
CA PHE A 818 -33.78 -8.69 5.98
C PHE A 818 -35.20 -8.12 5.80
N ALA A 819 -35.73 -8.09 4.57
CA ALA A 819 -37.09 -7.59 4.31
C ALA A 819 -38.16 -8.47 4.99
N ALA A 820 -39.30 -7.87 5.31
CA ALA A 820 -40.51 -8.61 5.70
C ALA A 820 -41.14 -9.26 4.45
N GLY A 821 -40.63 -10.43 4.06
CA GLY A 821 -41.09 -11.22 2.90
C GLY A 821 -40.12 -11.20 1.71
N ASN A 822 -40.54 -11.80 0.59
CA ASN A 822 -39.67 -12.05 -0.58
C ASN A 822 -39.76 -10.95 -1.66
N GLN A 823 -40.29 -9.77 -1.31
CA GLN A 823 -40.35 -8.63 -2.23
C GLN A 823 -39.10 -7.76 -2.07
N ALA A 824 -38.41 -7.54 -3.18
CA ALA A 824 -37.26 -6.65 -3.23
C ALA A 824 -37.65 -5.24 -2.80
N GLN A 825 -36.85 -4.65 -1.92
CA GLN A 825 -37.04 -3.30 -1.41
C GLN A 825 -36.05 -2.37 -2.09
N PRO A 826 -36.49 -1.24 -2.67
CA PRO A 826 -35.58 -0.25 -3.21
C PRO A 826 -34.82 0.43 -2.08
N LEU A 827 -33.49 0.50 -2.19
CA LEU A 827 -32.63 1.17 -1.21
C LEU A 827 -32.30 2.62 -1.59
N GLY A 828 -32.61 3.01 -2.84
CA GLY A 828 -32.37 4.35 -3.36
C GLY A 828 -30.90 4.61 -3.69
N ASP A 829 -30.64 5.71 -4.40
CA ASP A 829 -29.31 6.26 -4.54
C ASP A 829 -28.96 7.10 -3.30
N PHE A 830 -27.66 7.26 -3.04
CA PHE A 830 -27.22 8.12 -1.96
C PHE A 830 -25.89 8.80 -2.28
N HIS A 831 -25.69 9.93 -1.61
CA HIS A 831 -24.44 10.66 -1.64
C HIS A 831 -24.06 11.01 -0.20
N THR A 832 -22.76 11.05 0.09
CA THR A 832 -22.29 11.58 1.37
C THR A 832 -21.22 12.62 1.13
N LEU A 833 -21.23 13.64 1.98
CA LEU A 833 -20.19 14.66 2.04
C LEU A 833 -19.52 14.61 3.41
N GLY A 834 -18.19 14.53 3.41
CA GLY A 834 -17.35 14.54 4.60
C GLY A 834 -16.41 15.73 4.59
N LEU A 835 -16.17 16.34 5.75
CA LEU A 835 -15.21 17.43 5.94
C LEU A 835 -14.34 17.12 7.15
N THR A 836 -13.03 17.22 6.99
CA THR A 836 -12.07 17.31 8.10
C THR A 836 -11.37 18.67 8.01
N ALA A 837 -11.23 19.36 9.12
CA ALA A 837 -10.47 20.62 9.20
C ALA A 837 -9.63 20.64 10.47
N GLY A 838 -8.35 20.99 10.35
CA GLY A 838 -7.40 20.97 11.45
C GLY A 838 -6.52 22.20 11.50
N TYR A 839 -6.04 22.50 12.70
CA TYR A 839 -4.99 23.48 12.93
C TYR A 839 -3.89 22.89 13.82
N THR A 840 -2.65 23.02 13.38
CA THR A 840 -1.48 22.45 14.06
C THR A 840 -0.72 23.54 14.82
N PHE A 841 -0.50 23.30 16.11
CA PHE A 841 0.20 24.13 17.09
C PHE A 841 1.46 23.45 17.58
N GLY A 842 2.29 24.22 18.28
CA GLY A 842 3.50 23.71 18.90
C GLY A 842 4.51 23.16 17.87
N ARG A 843 5.57 22.58 18.40
CA ARG A 843 6.67 22.07 17.59
C ARG A 843 7.30 20.84 18.23
N ARG A 844 7.35 20.83 19.58
CA ARG A 844 7.50 19.66 20.46
C ARG A 844 6.86 19.98 21.82
N PRO A 845 5.75 19.34 22.21
CA PRO A 845 4.96 18.47 21.34
C PRO A 845 4.35 19.23 20.14
N VAL A 846 4.03 18.51 19.07
CA VAL A 846 3.17 18.99 17.99
C VAL A 846 1.73 18.66 18.39
N LEU A 847 0.85 19.67 18.40
CA LEU A 847 -0.53 19.56 18.82
C LEU A 847 -1.45 19.92 17.65
N ARG A 848 -2.19 18.96 17.10
CA ARG A 848 -3.24 19.23 16.10
C ARG A 848 -4.60 19.20 16.77
N ILE A 849 -5.33 20.30 16.69
CA ILE A 849 -6.76 20.36 17.07
C ILE A 849 -7.56 20.32 15.77
N TYR A 850 -8.60 19.50 15.71
CA TYR A 850 -9.35 19.30 14.49
C TYR A 850 -10.82 19.01 14.75
N PHE A 851 -11.59 19.19 13.69
CA PHE A 851 -13.01 18.95 13.61
C PHE A 851 -13.31 18.10 12.38
N GLU A 852 -14.25 17.18 12.53
CA GLU A 852 -14.75 16.31 11.47
C GLU A 852 -16.26 16.38 11.41
N ALA A 853 -16.81 16.45 10.20
CA ALA A 853 -18.23 16.36 9.91
C ALA A 853 -18.44 15.29 8.84
N ASN A 854 -19.11 14.20 9.20
CA ASN A 854 -19.45 13.11 8.29
C ASN A 854 -20.93 13.17 7.94
N ASN A 855 -21.26 12.84 6.68
CA ASN A 855 -22.62 12.92 6.15
C ASN A 855 -23.26 14.30 6.39
N ILE A 856 -22.62 15.36 5.90
CA ILE A 856 -23.04 16.76 6.11
C ILE A 856 -24.48 17.02 5.64
N GLY A 857 -24.90 16.33 4.57
CA GLY A 857 -26.27 16.39 4.04
C GLY A 857 -27.34 15.77 4.95
N ASP A 858 -26.93 14.99 5.96
CA ASP A 858 -27.82 14.22 6.86
C ASP A 858 -28.69 13.20 6.12
N ASP A 859 -28.16 12.63 5.03
CA ASP A 859 -28.86 11.62 4.23
C ASP A 859 -29.06 10.33 5.05
N ARG A 860 -30.31 9.85 5.12
CA ARG A 860 -30.70 8.63 5.86
C ARG A 860 -30.86 7.45 4.89
N TYR A 861 -29.79 7.11 4.19
CA TYR A 861 -29.77 6.01 3.23
C TYR A 861 -29.59 4.65 3.93
N SER A 862 -29.93 3.56 3.23
CA SER A 862 -29.72 2.19 3.71
C SER A 862 -28.87 1.41 2.71
N THR A 863 -28.01 0.52 3.20
CA THR A 863 -27.24 -0.40 2.32
C THR A 863 -27.75 -1.85 2.36
N VAL A 864 -28.63 -2.13 3.31
CA VAL A 864 -29.47 -3.32 3.43
C VAL A 864 -30.81 -2.90 4.05
N VAL A 865 -31.84 -3.73 3.96
CA VAL A 865 -33.18 -3.37 4.46
C VAL A 865 -33.18 -3.18 5.98
N GLY A 866 -33.76 -2.07 6.45
CA GLY A 866 -34.01 -1.81 7.86
C GLY A 866 -32.86 -1.22 8.68
N TYR A 867 -31.69 -1.00 8.08
CA TYR A 867 -30.53 -0.44 8.77
C TYR A 867 -30.08 0.88 8.14
N PRO A 868 -30.85 1.98 8.31
CA PRO A 868 -30.47 3.28 7.77
C PRO A 868 -29.25 3.86 8.50
N ASP A 869 -28.43 4.62 7.77
CA ASP A 869 -27.34 5.42 8.32
C ASP A 869 -27.86 6.36 9.41
N TYR A 870 -27.02 6.59 10.42
CA TYR A 870 -27.36 7.42 11.57
C TYR A 870 -27.29 8.92 11.28
N GLY A 871 -27.09 9.29 10.02
CA GLY A 871 -27.11 10.66 9.52
C GLY A 871 -25.84 11.42 9.86
N ARG A 872 -25.99 12.73 9.96
CA ARG A 872 -24.87 13.65 10.20
C ARG A 872 -24.21 13.39 11.54
N ARG A 873 -22.88 13.29 11.51
CA ARG A 873 -22.02 13.06 12.69
C ARG A 873 -20.92 14.10 12.77
N PHE A 874 -20.61 14.52 13.99
CA PHE A 874 -19.53 15.47 14.27
C PHE A 874 -18.55 14.88 15.27
N THR A 875 -17.26 15.15 15.06
CA THR A 875 -16.18 14.79 15.99
C THR A 875 -15.26 15.98 16.17
N PHE A 876 -14.87 16.23 17.42
CA PHE A 876 -13.78 17.13 17.76
C PHE A 876 -12.63 16.30 18.32
N GLY A 877 -11.43 16.57 17.83
CA GLY A 877 -10.26 15.77 18.15
C GLY A 877 -9.03 16.60 18.45
N VAL A 878 -8.16 16.03 19.27
CA VAL A 878 -6.84 16.55 19.58
C VAL A 878 -5.84 15.42 19.40
N ARG A 879 -4.78 15.67 18.63
CA ARG A 879 -3.64 14.77 18.44
C ARG A 879 -2.39 15.47 18.94
N THR A 880 -1.64 14.81 19.81
CA THR A 880 -0.36 15.30 20.31
C THR A 880 0.73 14.30 19.95
N THR A 881 1.79 14.77 19.29
CA THR A 881 2.93 13.95 18.89
C THR A 881 4.21 14.46 19.56
N PHE A 882 4.96 13.54 20.17
CA PHE A 882 6.21 13.78 20.89
C PHE A 882 7.34 13.05 20.16
N ASN A 883 8.37 13.79 19.75
CA ASN A 883 9.54 13.28 19.01
C ASN A 883 10.84 13.69 19.70
#